data_AF-A0A2H3CZL6-F1
#
_entry.id   AF-A0A2H3CZL6-F1
#
_cell.length_a   1.000
_cell.length_b   1.000
_cell.length_c   1.000
_cell.angle_alpha   90.00
_cell.angle_beta   90.00
_cell.angle_gamma   90.00
#
_symmetry.space_group_name_H-M   'P 1'
#
loop_
_entity.id
_entity.type
_entity.pdbx_description
1 polymer ?
#
loop_
_entity_poly.entity_id
_entity_poly.type
_entity_poly.pdbx_seq_one_letter_code
_entity_poly.pdbx_strand_id
1 'polypeptide(L)'
;MGSPPSAASVSDGNTDVIAPSGTVEETQHPTGSDFSEDGEPVLEATVDSSATMRPEVRSASLVAGPQIDAADVESNSHSDNAPDDINVPTSFSYRYRKKWGITLPEVTLSAITETGQAELSITVPNQRSYTGREPVISSSLADTPCATLGIKGVLDHLNATLGTSHTLDTPSLLSVLNECIEKKNDFGTAYARLRQVWNTHDISDIQNKLCRCEKEDKERREKALVGNWIVDPEMRPRRLWDLYSNRVVPSWIIDVVSIRWLLKHGREPLPISHAWVHEKDRVDVWTSINGKEWPVPIPKGASLELIRIEMLNLGVEYTWLDVLCLRQKGGLWEDLRVEEWKLDVPIIGYVYHQATVVVYLSGLGMPLSLKDGDLDSNQCWFQRAWTVQEVGWDRIIAGDTPDGPMHARPIDEDGNYEMDLLTRFHKQLKSVQESRSLFALLAEMRKRVSTNLVDRVAGLAFPLLPRTIPAYHESESLEDAWMALMNAMSPVMRVDFLFRYPGAGLGCKKWIPTWKQVMTEPLPDDGDCYDSVKHDYKTGEDWYEDHCIEKGLVQGLDVGSAEGCDRCGELVVEDASGIVHTFKISVTHQCLIPKDVYTLLGDHYHQNWAVGRRLPGQKFEKVSVFSMDGQKEAEGLQNLHVSLQSHNVLV
;
A
#
# COMPACT_ATOMS: atom_id res chain seq x y z
N MET A 1 -23.38 39.62 43.67
CA MET A 1 -24.41 40.62 43.99
C MET A 1 -24.84 41.27 42.67
N GLY A 2 -26.12 41.44 42.31
CA GLY A 2 -27.32 40.87 42.92
C GLY A 2 -28.64 41.47 42.38
N SER A 3 -29.32 40.77 41.47
CA SER A 3 -30.77 40.87 41.13
C SER A 3 -31.29 42.22 40.54
N PRO A 4 -32.57 42.30 40.11
CA PRO A 4 -33.21 41.57 39.01
C PRO A 4 -33.88 42.55 37.99
N PRO A 5 -34.73 42.11 37.03
CA PRO A 5 -36.19 42.06 37.31
C PRO A 5 -37.04 40.98 36.58
N SER A 6 -38.25 40.73 37.12
CA SER A 6 -39.58 40.42 36.51
C SER A 6 -39.69 39.62 35.19
N ALA A 7 -40.50 38.56 34.98
CA ALA A 7 -41.93 38.28 35.31
C ALA A 7 -42.95 39.26 34.68
N ALA A 8 -44.04 38.88 33.99
CA ALA A 8 -44.59 37.58 33.52
C ALA A 8 -45.12 37.77 32.06
N SER A 9 -46.04 37.04 31.41
CA SER A 9 -46.97 35.90 31.67
C SER A 9 -47.35 35.25 30.31
N VAL A 10 -47.68 33.95 30.15
CA VAL A 10 -49.00 33.28 30.35
C VAL A 10 -50.16 34.07 29.69
N SER A 11 -50.95 33.56 28.73
CA SER A 11 -51.09 32.25 28.05
C SER A 11 -51.55 32.50 26.58
N ASP A 12 -51.84 31.57 25.64
CA ASP A 12 -51.95 30.09 25.54
C ASP A 12 -51.74 29.69 24.03
N GLY A 13 -51.89 28.47 23.48
CA GLY A 13 -52.32 27.16 23.99
C GLY A 13 -53.23 26.41 23.00
N ASN A 14 -52.72 25.40 22.27
CA ASN A 14 -53.54 24.30 21.73
C ASN A 14 -52.68 23.06 21.37
N THR A 15 -53.23 21.87 21.63
CA THR A 15 -52.61 20.56 21.35
C THR A 15 -53.16 20.00 20.04
N ASP A 16 -52.41 19.15 19.33
CA ASP A 16 -53.02 17.95 18.76
C ASP A 16 -52.01 16.81 18.56
N VAL A 17 -52.48 15.56 18.64
CA VAL A 17 -51.67 14.34 18.59
C VAL A 17 -52.25 13.38 17.56
N ILE A 18 -51.43 12.92 16.62
CA ILE A 18 -51.83 11.88 15.65
C ILE A 18 -50.85 10.70 15.76
N ALA A 19 -51.41 9.53 16.07
CA ALA A 19 -50.71 8.25 16.18
C ALA A 19 -50.60 7.55 14.80
N PRO A 20 -49.66 6.62 14.59
CA PRO A 20 -49.50 5.94 13.32
C PRO A 20 -50.65 4.97 13.04
N SER A 21 -51.09 4.92 11.79
CA SER A 21 -51.96 3.86 11.27
C SER A 21 -51.11 2.84 10.49
N GLY A 22 -51.36 1.56 10.74
CA GLY A 22 -50.77 0.47 9.97
C GLY A 22 -51.85 -0.29 9.20
N THR A 23 -51.43 -1.03 8.18
CA THR A 23 -52.22 -2.13 7.63
C THR A 23 -51.25 -3.24 7.27
N VAL A 24 -51.60 -4.47 7.65
CA VAL A 24 -50.87 -5.69 7.30
C VAL A 24 -51.67 -6.39 6.20
N GLU A 25 -50.98 -6.97 5.23
CA GLU A 25 -51.51 -8.12 4.49
C GLU A 25 -50.55 -9.29 4.70
N GLU A 26 -51.11 -10.49 4.85
CA GLU A 26 -50.47 -11.62 5.53
C GLU A 26 -50.53 -12.86 4.64
N THR A 27 -49.46 -13.68 4.59
CA THR A 27 -49.58 -15.03 4.01
C THR A 27 -48.62 -16.06 4.63
N GLN A 28 -49.04 -16.59 5.78
CA GLN A 28 -48.99 -18.02 6.14
C GLN A 28 -47.63 -18.76 6.14
N HIS A 29 -47.11 -19.00 7.34
CA HIS A 29 -46.49 -20.29 7.70
C HIS A 29 -47.55 -21.21 8.36
N PRO A 30 -47.51 -22.55 8.15
CA PRO A 30 -48.22 -23.52 8.98
C PRO A 30 -47.36 -23.96 10.18
N THR A 31 -47.98 -24.14 11.35
CA THR A 31 -47.31 -24.45 12.63
C THR A 31 -47.55 -25.91 13.07
N GLY A 32 -46.57 -26.51 13.75
CA GLY A 32 -46.78 -27.67 14.64
C GLY A 32 -45.56 -28.60 14.73
N SER A 33 -45.21 -29.17 15.89
CA SER A 33 -45.64 -28.91 17.28
C SER A 33 -44.66 -29.57 18.25
N ASP A 34 -44.55 -29.07 19.49
CA ASP A 34 -43.64 -29.57 20.53
C ASP A 34 -43.94 -31.01 20.99
N PHE A 35 -42.94 -31.73 21.55
CA PHE A 35 -42.90 -32.06 23.00
C PHE A 35 -41.67 -32.90 23.44
N SER A 36 -41.24 -32.64 24.70
CA SER A 36 -40.52 -33.51 25.67
C SER A 36 -39.19 -34.21 25.32
N GLU A 37 -38.10 -33.66 25.88
CA GLU A 37 -37.13 -34.22 26.86
C GLU A 37 -36.91 -35.75 27.08
N ASP A 38 -35.70 -36.01 27.63
CA ASP A 38 -35.16 -37.21 28.30
C ASP A 38 -34.76 -38.48 27.51
N GLY A 39 -33.50 -38.91 27.71
CA GLY A 39 -32.94 -40.16 27.17
C GLY A 39 -31.41 -40.22 27.05
N GLU A 40 -30.68 -40.20 28.17
CA GLU A 40 -29.21 -40.46 28.19
C GLU A 40 -28.89 -41.98 28.14
N PRO A 41 -27.61 -42.44 28.09
CA PRO A 41 -27.06 -43.10 26.92
C PRO A 41 -26.91 -44.63 27.08
N VAL A 42 -26.60 -45.31 25.96
CA VAL A 42 -26.21 -46.73 25.95
C VAL A 42 -24.84 -46.90 25.31
N LEU A 43 -23.97 -47.64 26.00
CA LEU A 43 -22.61 -48.03 25.57
C LEU A 43 -22.61 -49.45 24.96
N GLU A 44 -21.40 -49.89 24.58
CA GLU A 44 -21.02 -51.26 24.21
C GLU A 44 -21.44 -51.77 22.82
N ALA A 45 -20.45 -51.89 21.94
CA ALA A 45 -20.11 -53.18 21.33
C ALA A 45 -18.63 -53.19 20.92
N THR A 46 -17.76 -53.80 21.74
CA THR A 46 -16.40 -54.16 21.33
C THR A 46 -16.41 -55.50 20.59
N VAL A 47 -15.61 -55.61 19.53
CA VAL A 47 -15.14 -56.92 19.02
C VAL A 47 -13.64 -56.82 18.82
N ASP A 48 -12.89 -57.50 19.69
CA ASP A 48 -11.44 -57.69 19.59
C ASP A 48 -11.15 -59.07 18.94
N SER A 49 -10.11 -59.15 18.13
CA SER A 49 -9.51 -60.41 17.65
C SER A 49 -8.15 -60.16 17.03
N SER A 50 -7.15 -60.89 17.51
CA SER A 50 -5.74 -60.66 17.21
C SER A 50 -5.16 -61.69 16.22
N ALA A 51 -4.12 -61.27 15.49
CA ALA A 51 -3.27 -62.16 14.71
C ALA A 51 -1.82 -61.63 14.64
N THR A 52 -0.98 -62.07 15.58
CA THR A 52 0.45 -61.72 15.64
C THR A 52 1.26 -62.52 14.62
N MET A 53 2.04 -61.87 13.75
CA MET A 53 3.27 -62.43 13.18
C MET A 53 4.32 -61.37 12.87
N ARG A 54 5.56 -61.62 13.28
CA ARG A 54 6.79 -61.02 12.72
C ARG A 54 7.51 -62.08 11.88
N PRO A 55 8.24 -61.65 10.84
CA PRO A 55 9.65 -62.05 10.69
C PRO A 55 10.53 -60.79 10.59
N GLU A 56 11.54 -60.62 11.43
CA GLU A 56 12.88 -61.21 11.31
C GLU A 56 13.69 -60.72 10.08
N VAL A 57 14.77 -60.00 10.39
CA VAL A 57 15.80 -59.57 9.43
C VAL A 57 16.66 -60.76 9.01
N ARG A 58 16.98 -60.87 7.71
CA ARG A 58 18.09 -61.71 7.24
C ARG A 58 18.94 -60.96 6.22
N SER A 59 20.17 -60.68 6.61
CA SER A 59 21.21 -60.21 5.70
C SER A 59 21.74 -61.38 4.85
N ALA A 60 21.93 -61.15 3.55
CA ALA A 60 22.70 -62.02 2.68
C ALA A 60 23.59 -61.15 1.77
N SER A 61 24.80 -61.62 1.49
CA SER A 61 25.80 -60.97 0.64
C SER A 61 25.98 -61.79 -0.66
N LEU A 62 26.89 -61.33 -1.54
CA LEU A 62 27.29 -61.86 -2.86
C LEU A 62 26.47 -61.34 -4.06
N VAL A 63 27.05 -61.08 -5.24
CA VAL A 63 28.44 -60.63 -5.58
C VAL A 63 28.48 -60.13 -7.03
N ALA A 64 29.51 -59.33 -7.37
CA ALA A 64 29.91 -58.89 -8.73
C ALA A 64 28.96 -57.95 -9.52
N GLY A 65 29.60 -57.02 -10.23
CA GLY A 65 29.08 -56.38 -11.45
C GLY A 65 30.19 -56.39 -12.51
N PRO A 66 29.99 -55.75 -13.68
CA PRO A 66 31.04 -55.56 -14.67
C PRO A 66 31.58 -54.11 -14.71
N GLN A 67 32.89 -53.96 -14.88
CA GLN A 67 33.49 -52.73 -15.41
C GLN A 67 33.38 -52.72 -16.95
N ILE A 68 33.22 -51.55 -17.56
CA ILE A 68 33.81 -51.25 -18.88
C ILE A 68 34.38 -49.83 -18.85
N ASP A 69 35.71 -49.77 -18.80
CA ASP A 69 36.70 -48.80 -19.34
C ASP A 69 36.44 -47.29 -19.45
N ALA A 70 37.55 -46.53 -19.50
CA ALA A 70 37.57 -45.08 -19.44
C ALA A 70 38.34 -44.44 -20.60
N ALA A 71 37.66 -43.55 -21.31
CA ALA A 71 38.15 -42.45 -22.15
C ALA A 71 36.97 -41.46 -22.30
N ASP A 72 37.12 -40.14 -22.35
CA ASP A 72 38.34 -39.32 -22.41
C ASP A 72 38.51 -38.40 -21.19
N VAL A 73 39.74 -37.95 -20.94
CA VAL A 73 40.05 -36.88 -19.97
C VAL A 73 40.42 -35.61 -20.74
N GLU A 74 39.44 -34.76 -21.00
CA GLU A 74 39.68 -33.36 -21.37
C GLU A 74 39.26 -32.41 -20.25
N SER A 75 40.10 -31.41 -20.00
CA SER A 75 40.05 -30.58 -18.80
C SER A 75 39.00 -29.48 -18.88
N ASN A 76 38.00 -29.52 -17.98
CA ASN A 76 37.13 -28.37 -17.68
C ASN A 76 37.32 -27.92 -16.23
N SER A 77 38.32 -27.05 -16.02
CA SER A 77 38.63 -26.46 -14.72
C SER A 77 37.80 -25.19 -14.47
N HIS A 78 36.56 -25.33 -13.99
CA HIS A 78 35.73 -24.18 -13.60
C HIS A 78 35.13 -24.35 -12.20
N SER A 79 35.87 -23.81 -11.22
CA SER A 79 35.43 -23.20 -9.95
C SER A 79 34.26 -23.84 -9.18
N ASP A 80 34.58 -24.33 -7.98
CA ASP A 80 33.65 -24.29 -6.85
C ASP A 80 33.07 -22.87 -6.71
N ASN A 81 31.77 -22.73 -6.92
CA ASN A 81 31.02 -21.51 -6.60
C ASN A 81 29.87 -21.88 -5.67
N ALA A 82 30.18 -22.04 -4.38
CA ALA A 82 29.20 -21.68 -3.36
C ALA A 82 28.87 -20.18 -3.54
N PRO A 83 27.63 -19.73 -3.28
CA PRO A 83 27.33 -18.31 -3.32
C PRO A 83 28.13 -17.60 -2.22
N ASP A 84 29.17 -16.87 -2.62
CA ASP A 84 29.83 -15.88 -1.78
C ASP A 84 28.76 -14.97 -1.14
N ASP A 85 29.02 -14.52 0.10
CA ASP A 85 28.07 -13.69 0.84
C ASP A 85 27.44 -12.60 -0.04
N ILE A 86 26.15 -12.33 0.17
CA ILE A 86 25.46 -11.17 -0.41
C ILE A 86 26.14 -9.91 0.14
N ASN A 87 27.20 -9.48 -0.53
CA ASN A 87 28.20 -8.51 -0.08
C ASN A 87 27.70 -7.06 -0.23
N VAL A 88 26.37 -6.91 -0.16
CA VAL A 88 25.62 -5.68 -0.29
C VAL A 88 25.87 -4.86 0.97
N PRO A 89 26.44 -3.63 0.89
CA PRO A 89 26.93 -2.91 2.08
C PRO A 89 25.87 -2.52 3.13
N THR A 90 24.59 -2.81 2.88
CA THR A 90 23.44 -2.50 3.73
C THR A 90 22.89 -3.71 4.49
N SER A 91 23.30 -4.96 4.19
CA SER A 91 22.78 -6.15 4.89
C SER A 91 23.16 -6.15 6.38
N PHE A 92 22.44 -6.92 7.21
CA PHE A 92 22.83 -7.06 8.62
C PHE A 92 24.17 -7.78 8.74
N SER A 93 24.34 -8.93 8.08
CA SER A 93 25.58 -9.72 8.12
C SER A 93 26.82 -8.89 7.73
N TYR A 94 26.74 -8.11 6.65
CA TYR A 94 27.84 -7.24 6.20
C TYR A 94 28.17 -6.18 7.26
N ARG A 95 27.16 -5.46 7.76
CA ARG A 95 27.34 -4.43 8.80
C ARG A 95 27.91 -5.03 10.08
N TYR A 96 27.44 -6.20 10.48
CA TYR A 96 27.87 -6.91 11.69
C TYR A 96 29.32 -7.38 11.58
N ARG A 97 29.67 -8.06 10.48
CA ARG A 97 31.05 -8.50 10.18
C ARG A 97 32.01 -7.32 10.08
N LYS A 98 31.64 -6.27 9.36
CA LYS A 98 32.47 -5.07 9.16
C LYS A 98 32.70 -4.27 10.44
N LYS A 99 31.75 -4.29 11.39
CA LYS A 99 31.84 -3.55 12.65
C LYS A 99 32.54 -4.33 13.77
N TRP A 100 32.37 -5.66 13.80
CA TRP A 100 32.81 -6.49 14.93
C TRP A 100 33.83 -7.57 14.58
N GLY A 101 34.13 -7.80 13.30
CA GLY A 101 35.01 -8.88 12.84
C GLY A 101 34.40 -10.28 12.93
N ILE A 102 33.13 -10.41 13.33
CA ILE A 102 32.46 -11.69 13.56
C ILE A 102 31.89 -12.23 12.24
N THR A 103 32.24 -13.48 11.93
CA THR A 103 31.57 -14.26 10.89
C THR A 103 30.39 -15.00 11.51
N LEU A 104 29.19 -14.76 11.00
CA LEU A 104 27.97 -15.40 11.47
C LEU A 104 27.92 -16.88 11.04
N PRO A 105 27.22 -17.74 11.81
CA PRO A 105 26.98 -19.13 11.43
C PRO A 105 26.18 -19.21 10.13
N GLU A 106 26.30 -20.34 9.45
CA GLU A 106 25.45 -20.67 8.32
C GLU A 106 24.20 -21.39 8.83
N VAL A 107 23.03 -20.96 8.36
CA VAL A 107 21.73 -21.48 8.76
C VAL A 107 21.00 -21.98 7.51
N THR A 108 20.25 -23.07 7.64
CA THR A 108 19.28 -23.51 6.63
C THR A 108 17.89 -23.58 7.25
N LEU A 109 16.92 -22.94 6.60
CA LEU A 109 15.48 -23.20 6.79
C LEU A 109 14.97 -24.01 5.59
N SER A 110 13.98 -24.88 5.83
CA SER A 110 13.37 -25.70 4.79
C SER A 110 11.85 -25.80 4.99
N ALA A 111 11.12 -26.02 3.91
CA ALA A 111 9.68 -26.29 3.94
C ALA A 111 9.37 -27.48 4.88
N ILE A 112 10.25 -28.50 4.92
CA ILE A 112 10.05 -29.68 5.77
C ILE A 112 10.30 -29.39 7.26
N THR A 113 11.24 -28.52 7.63
CA THR A 113 11.45 -28.12 9.04
C THR A 113 10.44 -27.09 9.53
N GLU A 114 10.00 -26.17 8.68
CA GLU A 114 9.10 -25.07 9.08
C GLU A 114 7.60 -25.42 8.90
N THR A 115 7.24 -26.34 7.99
CA THR A 115 5.83 -26.69 7.71
C THR A 115 5.53 -28.20 7.70
N GLY A 116 6.55 -29.06 7.72
CA GLY A 116 6.40 -30.52 7.54
C GLY A 116 6.16 -30.97 6.09
N GLN A 117 6.03 -30.05 5.13
CA GLN A 117 5.85 -30.37 3.71
C GLN A 117 7.18 -30.71 3.04
N ALA A 118 7.20 -31.75 2.19
CA ALA A 118 8.40 -32.13 1.46
C ALA A 118 8.76 -31.06 0.41
N GLU A 119 10.01 -30.62 0.34
CA GLU A 119 10.47 -29.55 -0.55
C GLU A 119 10.09 -29.76 -2.03
N LEU A 120 10.17 -31.01 -2.53
CA LEU A 120 9.80 -31.37 -3.90
C LEU A 120 8.28 -31.28 -4.18
N SER A 121 7.44 -31.15 -3.14
CA SER A 121 6.00 -30.89 -3.30
C SER A 121 5.65 -29.39 -3.38
N ILE A 122 6.60 -28.50 -3.06
CA ILE A 122 6.43 -27.05 -3.20
C ILE A 122 6.75 -26.66 -4.65
N THR A 123 5.76 -26.14 -5.37
CA THR A 123 5.90 -25.77 -6.79
C THR A 123 6.90 -24.63 -7.00
N VAL A 124 6.83 -23.60 -6.16
CA VAL A 124 7.69 -22.40 -6.20
C VAL A 124 9.09 -22.76 -5.68
N PRO A 125 10.16 -22.70 -6.50
CA PRO A 125 11.49 -23.12 -6.05
C PRO A 125 12.01 -22.29 -4.87
N ASN A 126 11.79 -20.98 -4.88
CA ASN A 126 12.25 -20.06 -3.85
C ASN A 126 11.53 -20.22 -2.49
N GLN A 127 10.46 -21.02 -2.41
CA GLN A 127 9.76 -21.35 -1.15
C GLN A 127 10.30 -22.64 -0.51
N ARG A 128 11.14 -23.42 -1.20
CA ARG A 128 11.58 -24.76 -0.75
C ARG A 128 12.50 -24.71 0.46
N SER A 129 13.56 -23.92 0.36
CA SER A 129 14.57 -23.76 1.40
C SER A 129 15.34 -22.46 1.21
N TYR A 130 15.93 -21.98 2.31
CA TYR A 130 16.84 -20.84 2.35
C TYR A 130 18.10 -21.30 3.08
N THR A 131 19.28 -21.09 2.50
CA THR A 131 20.58 -21.34 3.13
C THR A 131 21.44 -20.09 3.04
N GLY A 132 21.99 -19.63 4.17
CA GLY A 132 22.84 -18.43 4.18
C GLY A 132 23.39 -18.06 5.56
N ARG A 133 24.13 -16.95 5.61
CA ARG A 133 24.83 -16.44 6.82
C ARG A 133 24.16 -15.22 7.46
N GLU A 134 22.96 -14.87 7.02
CA GLU A 134 22.12 -13.97 7.81
C GLU A 134 21.60 -14.74 9.04
N PRO A 135 21.51 -14.10 10.22
CA PRO A 135 21.29 -14.80 11.49
C PRO A 135 19.79 -15.05 11.72
N VAL A 136 19.22 -15.89 10.86
CA VAL A 136 17.82 -16.32 10.88
C VAL A 136 17.62 -17.43 11.92
N ILE A 137 16.48 -17.46 12.61
CA ILE A 137 16.09 -18.57 13.50
C ILE A 137 14.92 -19.36 12.94
N SER A 138 14.82 -20.66 13.26
CA SER A 138 13.65 -21.47 12.91
C SER A 138 12.40 -20.98 13.65
N SER A 139 11.22 -21.18 13.09
CA SER A 139 9.95 -20.80 13.74
C SER A 139 9.72 -21.59 15.02
N SER A 140 10.19 -22.83 15.08
CA SER A 140 10.20 -23.66 16.31
C SER A 140 11.05 -23.06 17.43
N LEU A 141 12.19 -22.44 17.13
CA LEU A 141 12.98 -21.71 18.11
C LEU A 141 12.32 -20.38 18.47
N ALA A 142 11.83 -19.63 17.48
CA ALA A 142 11.13 -18.36 17.69
C ALA A 142 9.93 -18.49 18.65
N ASP A 143 9.13 -19.55 18.49
CA ASP A 143 7.94 -19.87 19.29
C ASP A 143 8.25 -20.38 20.71
N THR A 144 9.50 -20.71 21.02
CA THR A 144 9.85 -21.24 22.33
C THR A 144 9.81 -20.12 23.39
N PRO A 145 9.03 -20.25 24.49
CA PRO A 145 8.97 -19.22 25.53
C PRO A 145 10.33 -18.99 26.21
N CYS A 146 10.72 -17.74 26.46
CA CYS A 146 11.96 -17.43 27.18
C CYS A 146 11.98 -18.07 28.59
N ALA A 147 10.81 -18.21 29.22
CA ALA A 147 10.66 -18.90 30.50
C ALA A 147 10.99 -20.41 30.45
N THR A 148 10.81 -21.06 29.29
CA THR A 148 11.13 -22.48 29.08
C THR A 148 12.63 -22.68 28.84
N LEU A 149 13.29 -21.75 28.15
CA LEU A 149 14.74 -21.74 27.96
C LEU A 149 15.49 -21.33 29.24
N GLY A 150 14.88 -20.45 30.04
CA GLY A 150 15.54 -19.78 31.16
C GLY A 150 16.64 -18.81 30.71
N ILE A 151 17.13 -18.00 31.65
CA ILE A 151 18.12 -16.93 31.40
C ILE A 151 19.32 -17.47 30.59
N LYS A 152 19.83 -18.64 30.99
CA LYS A 152 20.98 -19.27 30.33
C LYS A 152 20.63 -19.77 28.93
N GLY A 153 19.50 -20.44 28.72
CA GLY A 153 19.12 -20.92 27.39
C GLY A 153 18.93 -19.78 26.40
N VAL A 154 18.31 -18.67 26.83
CA VAL A 154 18.16 -17.46 25.99
C VAL A 154 19.55 -16.88 25.64
N LEU A 155 20.48 -16.79 26.61
CA LEU A 155 21.86 -16.37 26.36
C LEU A 155 22.61 -17.31 25.39
N ASP A 156 22.55 -18.62 25.63
CA ASP A 156 23.25 -19.64 24.84
C ASP A 156 22.75 -19.62 23.37
N HIS A 157 21.43 -19.48 23.15
CA HIS A 157 20.87 -19.33 21.80
C HIS A 157 21.20 -17.99 21.13
N LEU A 158 21.18 -16.86 21.86
CA LEU A 158 21.63 -15.56 21.32
C LEU A 158 23.10 -15.60 20.92
N ASN A 159 23.96 -16.18 21.76
CA ASN A 159 25.37 -16.38 21.48
C ASN A 159 25.60 -17.26 20.24
N ALA A 160 24.91 -18.41 20.13
CA ALA A 160 25.01 -19.30 18.99
C ALA A 160 24.57 -18.63 17.68
N THR A 161 23.41 -17.95 17.68
CA THR A 161 22.83 -17.31 16.48
C THR A 161 23.66 -16.12 16.00
N LEU A 162 24.31 -15.38 16.92
CA LEU A 162 25.03 -14.14 16.61
C LEU A 162 26.57 -14.30 16.58
N GLY A 163 27.09 -15.51 16.79
CA GLY A 163 28.53 -15.79 16.76
C GLY A 163 29.31 -15.15 17.91
N THR A 164 28.70 -15.03 19.10
CA THR A 164 29.30 -14.38 20.29
C THR A 164 29.48 -15.34 21.45
N SER A 165 30.21 -14.89 22.48
CA SER A 165 30.50 -15.66 23.70
C SER A 165 30.33 -14.82 24.97
N HIS A 166 29.25 -14.05 25.06
CA HIS A 166 28.93 -13.25 26.26
C HIS A 166 28.58 -14.16 27.44
N THR A 167 28.95 -13.77 28.65
CA THR A 167 28.57 -14.47 29.89
C THR A 167 27.57 -13.64 30.70
N LEU A 168 26.98 -14.23 31.76
CA LEU A 168 26.09 -13.49 32.67
C LEU A 168 26.83 -12.44 33.52
N ASP A 169 28.15 -12.43 33.49
CA ASP A 169 29.02 -11.41 34.10
C ASP A 169 29.07 -10.11 33.25
N THR A 170 28.64 -10.16 31.98
CA THR A 170 28.49 -8.97 31.13
C THR A 170 27.48 -8.00 31.77
N PRO A 171 27.87 -6.74 32.06
CA PRO A 171 27.00 -5.79 32.76
C PRO A 171 25.62 -5.60 32.12
N SER A 172 24.60 -5.53 32.98
CA SER A 172 23.17 -5.41 32.64
C SER A 172 22.55 -6.55 31.80
N LEU A 173 23.33 -7.48 31.24
CA LEU A 173 22.80 -8.56 30.40
C LEU A 173 21.82 -9.47 31.18
N LEU A 174 22.14 -9.80 32.43
CA LEU A 174 21.25 -10.53 33.33
C LEU A 174 19.89 -9.82 33.56
N SER A 175 19.88 -8.49 33.62
CA SER A 175 18.63 -7.69 33.76
C SER A 175 17.76 -7.81 32.52
N VAL A 176 18.37 -7.58 31.35
CA VAL A 176 17.68 -7.61 30.04
C VAL A 176 17.11 -9.00 29.71
N LEU A 177 17.82 -10.07 30.06
CA LEU A 177 17.36 -11.45 29.88
C LEU A 177 16.24 -11.82 30.86
N ASN A 178 16.29 -11.35 32.11
CA ASN A 178 15.19 -11.51 33.06
C ASN A 178 13.93 -10.77 32.61
N GLU A 179 14.04 -9.52 32.13
CA GLU A 179 12.92 -8.74 31.60
C GLU A 179 12.17 -9.49 30.49
N CYS A 180 12.89 -10.22 29.63
CA CYS A 180 12.29 -11.04 28.59
C CYS A 180 11.44 -12.21 29.14
N ILE A 181 11.83 -12.78 30.27
CA ILE A 181 11.09 -13.84 30.97
C ILE A 181 9.89 -13.24 31.73
N GLU A 182 10.08 -12.12 32.42
CA GLU A 182 9.02 -11.43 33.17
C GLU A 182 7.90 -10.91 32.27
N LYS A 183 8.25 -10.34 31.10
CA LYS A 183 7.30 -9.94 30.05
C LYS A 183 6.68 -11.12 29.30
N LYS A 184 7.07 -12.36 29.62
CA LYS A 184 6.61 -13.61 28.97
C LYS A 184 6.86 -13.64 27.46
N ASN A 185 7.94 -13.01 27.00
CA ASN A 185 8.33 -13.03 25.59
C ASN A 185 8.64 -14.48 25.16
N ASP A 186 8.33 -14.80 23.91
CA ASP A 186 8.98 -15.90 23.23
C ASP A 186 10.40 -15.51 22.76
N PHE A 187 11.20 -16.50 22.35
CA PHE A 187 12.57 -16.25 21.95
C PHE A 187 12.65 -15.39 20.69
N GLY A 188 11.69 -15.49 19.75
CA GLY A 188 11.61 -14.61 18.59
C GLY A 188 11.49 -13.13 18.96
N THR A 189 10.60 -12.82 19.91
CA THR A 189 10.37 -11.46 20.41
C THR A 189 11.57 -10.92 21.17
N ALA A 190 12.24 -11.76 21.96
CA ALA A 190 13.50 -11.38 22.62
C ALA A 190 14.63 -11.17 21.60
N TYR A 191 14.77 -12.09 20.64
CA TYR A 191 15.78 -12.05 19.59
C TYR A 191 15.66 -10.80 18.72
N ALA A 192 14.45 -10.45 18.28
CA ALA A 192 14.21 -9.25 17.47
C ALA A 192 14.60 -7.95 18.19
N ARG A 193 14.28 -7.83 19.49
CA ARG A 193 14.62 -6.68 20.33
C ARG A 193 16.12 -6.56 20.59
N LEU A 194 16.84 -7.69 20.70
CA LEU A 194 18.24 -7.72 21.12
C LEU A 194 19.24 -7.79 19.97
N ARG A 195 18.91 -8.41 18.82
CA ARG A 195 19.81 -8.59 17.66
C ARG A 195 20.58 -7.32 17.28
N GLN A 196 19.87 -6.21 17.10
CA GLN A 196 20.43 -4.96 16.59
C GLN A 196 21.41 -4.28 17.56
N VAL A 197 21.31 -4.58 18.86
CA VAL A 197 22.04 -3.92 19.95
C VAL A 197 23.04 -4.82 20.69
N TRP A 198 22.99 -6.14 20.45
CA TRP A 198 23.70 -7.19 21.20
C TRP A 198 25.19 -6.94 21.50
N ASN A 199 25.95 -6.43 20.52
CA ASN A 199 27.39 -6.14 20.67
C ASN A 199 27.71 -4.66 20.90
N THR A 200 26.71 -3.81 21.14
CA THR A 200 26.98 -2.41 21.46
C THR A 200 27.59 -2.29 22.86
N HIS A 201 28.61 -1.44 23.03
CA HIS A 201 29.40 -1.28 24.27
C HIS A 201 28.62 -0.74 25.50
N ASP A 202 27.29 -0.72 25.44
CA ASP A 202 26.42 -0.05 26.40
C ASP A 202 25.07 -0.79 26.49
N ILE A 203 25.15 -2.07 26.90
CA ILE A 203 23.98 -2.92 27.19
C ILE A 203 23.14 -2.31 28.32
N SER A 204 23.78 -1.57 29.23
CA SER A 204 23.19 -0.75 30.28
C SER A 204 22.14 0.25 29.80
N ASP A 205 22.35 0.89 28.66
CA ASP A 205 21.43 1.90 28.13
C ASP A 205 20.49 1.35 27.04
N ILE A 206 20.52 0.04 26.73
CA ILE A 206 19.57 -0.57 25.77
C ILE A 206 18.12 -0.38 26.23
N GLN A 207 17.81 -0.66 27.50
CA GLN A 207 16.46 -0.51 28.05
C GLN A 207 15.98 0.95 27.96
N ASN A 208 16.85 1.91 28.25
CA ASN A 208 16.57 3.34 28.12
C ASN A 208 16.35 3.75 26.67
N LYS A 209 17.22 3.32 25.73
CA LYS A 209 17.10 3.60 24.29
C LYS A 209 15.78 3.04 23.73
N LEU A 210 15.43 1.79 24.05
CA LEU A 210 14.18 1.15 23.63
C LEU A 210 12.96 1.94 24.16
N CYS A 211 12.91 2.19 25.47
CA CYS A 211 11.83 2.95 26.12
C CYS A 211 11.70 4.39 25.54
N ARG A 212 12.83 5.04 25.22
CA ARG A 212 12.83 6.35 24.56
C ARG A 212 12.27 6.26 23.14
N CYS A 213 12.71 5.31 22.32
CA CYS A 213 12.22 5.15 20.94
C CYS A 213 10.73 4.77 20.90
N GLU A 214 10.27 3.91 21.81
CA GLU A 214 8.84 3.59 22.00
C GLU A 214 8.01 4.85 22.32
N LYS A 215 8.51 5.67 23.25
CA LYS A 215 7.88 6.95 23.61
C LYS A 215 7.91 7.97 22.47
N GLU A 216 9.02 8.11 21.76
CA GLU A 216 9.19 9.02 20.62
C GLU A 216 8.25 8.64 19.46
N ASP A 217 8.09 7.35 19.17
CA ASP A 217 7.15 6.84 18.15
C ASP A 217 5.69 7.05 18.56
N LYS A 218 5.34 6.77 19.82
CA LYS A 218 4.01 7.07 20.35
C LYS A 218 3.69 8.57 20.29
N GLU A 219 4.60 9.42 20.77
CA GLU A 219 4.44 10.87 20.70
C GLU A 219 4.36 11.39 19.26
N ARG A 220 5.05 10.75 18.30
CA ARG A 220 4.94 11.10 16.87
C ARG A 220 3.55 10.74 16.34
N ARG A 221 3.04 9.53 16.62
CA ARG A 221 1.71 9.07 16.18
C ARG A 221 0.57 9.88 16.80
N GLU A 222 0.68 10.27 18.07
CA GLU A 222 -0.27 11.16 18.74
C GLU A 222 -0.29 12.59 18.15
N LYS A 223 0.84 13.06 17.60
CA LYS A 223 0.95 14.38 16.94
C LYS A 223 0.66 14.34 15.44
N ALA A 224 0.68 13.15 14.82
CA ALA A 224 0.47 12.98 13.40
C ALA A 224 -0.98 13.22 12.97
N LEU A 225 -1.97 12.95 13.83
CA LEU A 225 -3.40 13.17 13.55
C LEU A 225 -3.91 14.46 14.22
N VAL A 226 -4.26 15.47 13.43
CA VAL A 226 -4.75 16.77 13.88
C VAL A 226 -6.17 16.98 13.34
N GLY A 227 -7.16 16.67 14.17
CA GLY A 227 -8.55 16.58 13.71
C GLY A 227 -8.70 15.42 12.71
N ASN A 228 -9.25 15.71 11.53
CA ASN A 228 -9.40 14.74 10.44
C ASN A 228 -8.21 14.77 9.45
N TRP A 229 -7.06 15.34 9.82
CA TRP A 229 -5.89 15.46 8.94
C TRP A 229 -4.65 14.79 9.52
N ILE A 230 -3.99 13.98 8.71
CA ILE A 230 -2.67 13.42 9.00
C ILE A 230 -1.63 14.42 8.50
N VAL A 231 -0.91 15.06 9.42
CA VAL A 231 0.06 16.13 9.14
C VAL A 231 1.50 15.64 8.94
N ASP A 232 1.70 14.32 9.00
CA ASP A 232 2.98 13.64 8.80
C ASP A 232 2.80 12.43 7.85
N PRO A 233 2.69 12.65 6.53
CA PRO A 233 2.56 11.57 5.53
C PRO A 233 3.78 10.63 5.47
N GLU A 234 4.96 11.11 5.86
CA GLU A 234 6.23 10.36 5.89
C GLU A 234 6.41 9.56 7.21
N MET A 235 5.30 9.20 7.85
CA MET A 235 5.32 8.42 9.07
C MET A 235 5.39 6.92 8.76
N ARG A 236 6.40 6.25 9.33
CA ARG A 236 6.64 4.82 9.12
C ARG A 236 5.45 3.97 9.60
N PRO A 237 5.18 2.82 8.94
CA PRO A 237 4.13 1.89 9.39
C PRO A 237 4.40 1.46 10.82
N ARG A 238 3.34 1.28 11.62
CA ARG A 238 3.45 0.97 13.06
C ARG A 238 4.23 -0.31 13.35
N ARG A 239 4.13 -1.29 12.44
CA ARG A 239 4.73 -2.63 12.57
C ARG A 239 5.37 -3.07 11.26
N LEU A 240 6.37 -3.94 11.37
CA LEU A 240 7.07 -4.61 10.26
C LEU A 240 7.29 -6.08 10.64
N TRP A 241 7.28 -6.98 9.65
CA TRP A 241 7.63 -8.38 9.88
C TRP A 241 9.15 -8.55 9.75
N ASP A 242 9.80 -8.87 10.87
CA ASP A 242 11.21 -9.24 10.96
C ASP A 242 11.37 -10.71 10.56
N LEU A 243 11.85 -10.95 9.36
CA LEU A 243 11.96 -12.29 8.77
C LEU A 243 13.02 -13.13 9.49
N TYR A 244 13.99 -12.50 10.15
CA TYR A 244 15.05 -13.21 10.86
C TYR A 244 14.54 -13.81 12.17
N SER A 245 13.70 -13.08 12.93
CA SER A 245 13.07 -13.56 14.17
C SER A 245 11.72 -14.26 13.99
N ASN A 246 11.13 -14.15 12.80
CA ASN A 246 9.75 -14.48 12.50
C ASN A 246 8.70 -13.77 13.38
N ARG A 247 8.87 -12.48 13.62
CA ARG A 247 7.91 -11.69 14.43
C ARG A 247 7.54 -10.37 13.77
N VAL A 248 6.28 -9.98 13.93
CA VAL A 248 5.80 -8.63 13.65
C VAL A 248 6.22 -7.75 14.84
N VAL A 249 7.05 -6.76 14.55
CA VAL A 249 7.69 -5.90 15.55
C VAL A 249 7.38 -4.42 15.31
N PRO A 250 7.28 -3.59 16.37
CA PRO A 250 7.16 -2.15 16.22
C PRO A 250 8.32 -1.54 15.44
N SER A 251 8.03 -0.62 14.51
CA SER A 251 9.04 -0.04 13.61
C SER A 251 10.18 0.68 14.35
N TRP A 252 9.89 1.26 15.52
CA TRP A 252 10.85 2.03 16.31
C TRP A 252 12.03 1.21 16.85
N ILE A 253 11.93 -0.12 16.88
CA ILE A 253 13.06 -1.02 17.24
C ILE A 253 14.22 -0.87 16.23
N ILE A 254 13.93 -0.48 14.99
CA ILE A 254 14.95 -0.27 13.94
C ILE A 254 15.71 1.06 14.14
N ASP A 255 15.09 2.08 14.75
CA ASP A 255 15.73 3.39 14.96
C ASP A 255 16.82 3.39 16.05
N VAL A 256 16.79 2.40 16.96
CA VAL A 256 17.62 2.30 18.18
C VAL A 256 19.13 2.44 17.92
N VAL A 257 19.62 2.04 16.74
CA VAL A 257 21.05 2.03 16.37
C VAL A 257 21.44 3.20 15.45
N SER A 258 20.65 4.28 15.42
CA SER A 258 20.84 5.41 14.50
C SER A 258 20.84 5.02 13.01
N ILE A 259 19.99 4.05 12.65
CA ILE A 259 19.75 3.59 11.27
C ILE A 259 19.10 4.69 10.39
N ARG A 260 18.79 5.86 10.98
CA ARG A 260 18.37 7.12 10.33
C ARG A 260 19.29 7.62 9.18
N TRP A 261 20.55 7.18 9.11
CA TRP A 261 21.43 7.42 7.95
C TRP A 261 21.34 6.34 6.87
N LEU A 262 20.99 5.11 7.24
CA LEU A 262 20.85 3.95 6.34
C LEU A 262 19.51 3.95 5.61
N LEU A 263 18.41 4.27 6.29
CA LEU A 263 17.07 4.45 5.68
C LEU A 263 16.97 5.74 4.83
N LYS A 264 18.10 6.30 4.40
CA LYS A 264 18.19 7.32 3.36
C LYS A 264 18.92 6.80 2.10
N HIS A 265 19.68 5.70 2.23
CA HIS A 265 20.69 5.25 1.25
C HIS A 265 20.83 3.70 1.18
N GLY A 266 19.87 2.92 1.66
CA GLY A 266 19.95 1.46 1.70
C GLY A 266 18.62 0.78 2.02
N ARG A 267 18.43 -0.43 1.47
CA ARG A 267 17.14 -1.16 1.38
C ARG A 267 16.17 -0.83 2.53
N GLU A 268 15.14 -0.08 2.19
CA GLU A 268 13.89 0.01 2.93
C GLU A 268 13.22 -1.38 2.98
N PRO A 269 12.31 -1.66 3.94
CA PRO A 269 11.61 -2.94 3.97
C PRO A 269 10.81 -3.13 2.68
N LEU A 270 11.04 -4.23 1.95
CA LEU A 270 10.28 -4.54 0.74
C LEU A 270 8.84 -4.89 1.15
N PRO A 271 7.81 -4.13 0.72
CA PRO A 271 6.44 -4.49 1.00
C PRO A 271 5.96 -5.61 0.07
N ILE A 272 5.00 -6.40 0.55
CA ILE A 272 4.31 -7.44 -0.21
C ILE A 272 2.91 -6.94 -0.55
N SER A 273 2.65 -6.74 -1.84
CA SER A 273 1.30 -6.62 -2.39
C SER A 273 0.83 -7.97 -2.95
N HIS A 274 -0.48 -8.21 -2.97
CA HIS A 274 -1.03 -9.48 -3.47
C HIS A 274 -2.46 -9.35 -4.02
N ALA A 275 -2.84 -10.26 -4.92
CA ALA A 275 -4.25 -10.47 -5.22
C ALA A 275 -4.98 -11.02 -3.98
N TRP A 276 -6.29 -10.78 -3.90
CA TRP A 276 -7.13 -11.54 -2.98
C TRP A 276 -7.53 -12.87 -3.62
N VAL A 277 -8.05 -13.79 -2.81
CA VAL A 277 -8.81 -14.94 -3.29
C VAL A 277 -10.21 -14.89 -2.66
N HIS A 278 -11.18 -15.57 -3.26
CA HIS A 278 -12.55 -15.57 -2.75
C HIS A 278 -12.60 -16.05 -1.29
N GLU A 279 -13.57 -15.55 -0.52
CA GLU A 279 -13.69 -15.82 0.92
C GLU A 279 -13.77 -17.32 1.25
N LYS A 280 -14.51 -18.09 0.43
CA LYS A 280 -14.58 -19.57 0.50
C LYS A 280 -13.22 -20.27 0.34
N ASP A 281 -12.23 -19.59 -0.24
CA ASP A 281 -10.88 -20.09 -0.56
C ASP A 281 -9.80 -19.45 0.35
N ARG A 282 -10.19 -18.64 1.35
CA ARG A 282 -9.32 -18.11 2.42
C ARG A 282 -9.40 -18.97 3.70
N VAL A 283 -8.44 -18.78 4.59
CA VAL A 283 -8.41 -19.29 5.96
C VAL A 283 -7.81 -18.24 6.90
N ASP A 284 -8.44 -18.07 8.06
CA ASP A 284 -8.02 -17.13 9.10
C ASP A 284 -7.06 -17.80 10.08
N VAL A 285 -5.77 -17.47 10.00
CA VAL A 285 -4.70 -18.15 10.75
C VAL A 285 -4.30 -17.37 12.01
N TRP A 286 -4.41 -18.00 13.18
CA TRP A 286 -3.91 -17.45 14.45
C TRP A 286 -2.44 -17.85 14.68
N THR A 287 -1.52 -16.99 14.26
CA THR A 287 -0.08 -17.26 14.26
C THR A 287 0.66 -16.61 15.43
N SER A 288 1.76 -17.23 15.88
CA SER A 288 2.71 -16.62 16.82
C SER A 288 3.42 -15.39 16.24
N ILE A 289 3.49 -15.26 14.91
CA ILE A 289 4.18 -14.17 14.21
C ILE A 289 3.65 -12.79 14.63
N ASN A 290 2.33 -12.62 14.77
CA ASN A 290 1.69 -11.39 15.27
C ASN A 290 1.27 -11.50 16.75
N GLY A 291 1.92 -12.36 17.53
CA GLY A 291 1.61 -12.59 18.94
C GLY A 291 0.24 -13.23 19.21
N LYS A 292 -0.44 -13.74 18.16
CA LYS A 292 -1.84 -14.18 18.20
C LYS A 292 -2.82 -13.07 18.61
N GLU A 293 -2.50 -11.81 18.30
CA GLU A 293 -3.40 -10.68 18.60
C GLU A 293 -4.59 -10.59 17.63
N TRP A 294 -4.46 -11.02 16.37
CA TRP A 294 -5.53 -11.06 15.37
C TRP A 294 -5.39 -12.23 14.39
N PRO A 295 -6.49 -12.68 13.75
CA PRO A 295 -6.41 -13.66 12.66
C PRO A 295 -5.73 -13.06 11.42
N VAL A 296 -4.97 -13.88 10.69
CA VAL A 296 -4.29 -13.49 9.45
C VAL A 296 -4.98 -14.19 8.27
N PRO A 297 -5.77 -13.49 7.44
CA PRO A 297 -6.49 -14.09 6.32
C PRO A 297 -5.54 -14.40 5.15
N ILE A 298 -5.28 -15.69 4.89
CA ILE A 298 -4.44 -16.15 3.78
C ILE A 298 -5.18 -17.14 2.86
N PRO A 299 -4.74 -17.36 1.61
CA PRO A 299 -5.29 -18.41 0.75
C PRO A 299 -5.15 -19.82 1.34
N LYS A 300 -6.11 -20.70 1.09
CA LYS A 300 -6.03 -22.12 1.48
C LYS A 300 -4.87 -22.80 0.74
N GLY A 301 -3.93 -23.35 1.51
CA GLY A 301 -2.73 -23.99 1.00
C GLY A 301 -1.49 -23.08 0.97
N ALA A 302 -1.66 -21.76 1.14
CA ALA A 302 -0.53 -20.86 1.40
C ALA A 302 0.00 -21.07 2.83
N SER A 303 1.25 -20.67 3.06
CA SER A 303 1.91 -20.70 4.37
C SER A 303 2.78 -19.46 4.55
N LEU A 304 2.68 -18.82 5.71
CA LEU A 304 3.53 -17.69 6.08
C LEU A 304 5.02 -18.09 6.11
N GLU A 305 5.33 -19.34 6.45
CA GLU A 305 6.73 -19.80 6.48
C GLU A 305 7.32 -20.04 5.08
N LEU A 306 6.49 -20.42 4.11
CA LEU A 306 6.92 -20.53 2.71
C LEU A 306 7.15 -19.14 2.11
N ILE A 307 6.23 -18.19 2.36
CA ILE A 307 6.39 -16.77 2.02
C ILE A 307 7.68 -16.21 2.64
N ARG A 308 7.94 -16.53 3.92
CA ARG A 308 9.14 -16.12 4.65
C ARG A 308 10.42 -16.66 4.00
N ILE A 309 10.47 -17.95 3.64
CA ILE A 309 11.61 -18.55 2.94
C ILE A 309 11.84 -17.84 1.58
N GLU A 310 10.78 -17.54 0.83
CA GLU A 310 10.88 -16.78 -0.42
C GLU A 310 11.45 -15.37 -0.21
N MET A 311 11.01 -14.64 0.82
CA MET A 311 11.53 -13.30 1.10
C MET A 311 12.99 -13.32 1.62
N LEU A 312 13.38 -14.35 2.36
CA LEU A 312 14.77 -14.56 2.78
C LEU A 312 15.68 -14.83 1.58
N ASN A 313 15.21 -15.62 0.59
CA ASN A 313 15.92 -15.84 -0.67
C ASN A 313 16.06 -14.57 -1.54
N LEU A 314 15.16 -13.58 -1.40
CA LEU A 314 15.31 -12.24 -1.99
C LEU A 314 16.27 -11.32 -1.20
N GLY A 315 16.83 -11.79 -0.08
CA GLY A 315 17.76 -11.03 0.77
C GLY A 315 17.06 -9.93 1.58
N VAL A 316 15.88 -10.22 2.13
CA VAL A 316 15.07 -9.28 2.91
C VAL A 316 15.22 -9.54 4.42
N GLU A 317 15.56 -8.51 5.20
CA GLU A 317 15.59 -8.56 6.68
C GLU A 317 14.22 -8.22 7.29
N TYR A 318 13.59 -7.16 6.78
CA TYR A 318 12.29 -6.66 7.21
C TYR A 318 11.37 -6.52 5.99
N THR A 319 10.12 -6.97 6.11
CA THR A 319 9.07 -6.78 5.10
C THR A 319 7.83 -6.14 5.73
N TRP A 320 6.97 -5.55 4.90
CA TRP A 320 5.64 -5.13 5.31
C TRP A 320 4.59 -5.94 4.53
N LEU A 321 3.62 -6.48 5.25
CA LEU A 321 2.49 -7.22 4.69
C LEU A 321 1.25 -6.80 5.47
N ASP A 322 0.22 -6.32 4.79
CA ASP A 322 -0.98 -5.71 5.38
C ASP A 322 -1.66 -6.63 6.41
N VAL A 323 -1.88 -7.90 6.06
CA VAL A 323 -2.53 -8.91 6.93
C VAL A 323 -1.73 -9.22 8.21
N LEU A 324 -0.42 -8.98 8.22
CA LEU A 324 0.45 -9.18 9.39
C LEU A 324 0.79 -7.89 10.13
N CYS A 325 0.86 -6.74 9.47
CA CYS A 325 1.34 -5.48 10.07
C CYS A 325 0.20 -4.56 10.54
N LEU A 326 -0.96 -4.62 9.89
CA LEU A 326 -2.19 -3.96 10.34
C LEU A 326 -3.04 -4.93 11.16
N ARG A 327 -3.66 -4.43 12.25
CA ARG A 327 -4.60 -5.22 13.05
C ARG A 327 -5.81 -5.58 12.19
N GLN A 328 -6.08 -6.88 12.04
CA GLN A 328 -7.20 -7.38 11.25
C GLN A 328 -8.49 -7.52 12.08
N LYS A 329 -9.63 -7.55 11.40
CA LYS A 329 -10.96 -7.68 11.99
C LYS A 329 -11.13 -9.01 12.72
N GLY A 330 -11.80 -9.01 13.87
CA GLY A 330 -12.06 -10.22 14.65
C GLY A 330 -10.89 -10.67 15.52
N GLY A 331 -9.87 -9.81 15.68
CA GLY A 331 -8.82 -10.00 16.67
C GLY A 331 -9.25 -9.63 18.10
N LEU A 332 -8.30 -9.71 19.02
CA LEU A 332 -8.41 -9.04 20.30
C LEU A 332 -8.23 -7.53 20.10
N TRP A 333 -9.02 -6.75 20.84
CA TRP A 333 -9.02 -5.28 20.81
C TRP A 333 -9.45 -4.69 19.45
N GLU A 334 -10.65 -5.08 19.00
CA GLU A 334 -11.32 -4.53 17.80
C GLU A 334 -11.57 -3.01 17.91
N ASP A 335 -11.66 -2.47 19.12
CA ASP A 335 -11.67 -1.03 19.43
C ASP A 335 -10.33 -0.36 19.07
N LEU A 336 -9.20 -0.96 19.47
CA LEU A 336 -7.88 -0.51 19.07
C LEU A 336 -7.66 -0.63 17.55
N ARG A 337 -8.33 -1.56 16.86
CA ARG A 337 -8.28 -1.64 15.38
C ARG A 337 -8.80 -0.34 14.75
N VAL A 338 -9.97 0.14 15.19
CA VAL A 338 -10.58 1.36 14.64
C VAL A 338 -9.71 2.59 14.90
N GLU A 339 -9.11 2.70 16.09
CA GLU A 339 -8.21 3.82 16.41
C GLU A 339 -6.85 3.74 15.70
N GLU A 340 -6.26 2.54 15.54
CA GLU A 340 -5.06 2.35 14.72
C GLU A 340 -5.33 2.70 13.25
N TRP A 341 -6.46 2.25 12.68
CA TRP A 341 -6.77 2.40 11.26
C TRP A 341 -6.97 3.85 10.80
N LYS A 342 -7.47 4.76 11.67
CA LYS A 342 -7.60 6.20 11.36
C LYS A 342 -6.29 6.84 10.87
N LEU A 343 -5.16 6.29 11.31
CA LEU A 343 -3.81 6.77 11.01
C LEU A 343 -3.05 5.77 10.12
N ASP A 344 -3.13 4.48 10.43
CA ASP A 344 -2.31 3.44 9.78
C ASP A 344 -2.81 3.02 8.39
N VAL A 345 -4.13 3.09 8.10
CA VAL A 345 -4.68 2.75 6.77
C VAL A 345 -4.43 3.85 5.74
N PRO A 346 -4.65 5.15 6.02
CA PRO A 346 -4.29 6.22 5.08
C PRO A 346 -2.82 6.20 4.66
N ILE A 347 -1.90 5.92 5.59
CA ILE A 347 -0.44 5.99 5.35
C ILE A 347 0.15 4.78 4.62
N ILE A 348 -0.60 3.71 4.31
CA ILE A 348 0.00 2.49 3.72
C ILE A 348 0.72 2.77 2.40
N GLY A 349 0.27 3.75 1.61
CA GLY A 349 0.93 4.13 0.37
C GLY A 349 2.36 4.64 0.57
N TYR A 350 2.72 5.16 1.76
CA TYR A 350 4.11 5.53 2.08
C TYR A 350 5.05 4.31 2.07
N VAL A 351 4.54 3.13 2.44
CA VAL A 351 5.34 1.90 2.49
C VAL A 351 5.68 1.38 1.09
N TYR A 352 4.82 1.65 0.12
CA TYR A 352 5.00 1.28 -1.29
C TYR A 352 5.68 2.38 -2.11
N HIS A 353 5.50 3.65 -1.74
CA HIS A 353 6.05 4.80 -2.43
C HIS A 353 7.59 4.76 -2.45
N GLN A 354 8.16 4.70 -3.66
CA GLN A 354 9.61 4.58 -3.95
C GLN A 354 10.26 3.23 -3.61
N ALA A 355 9.52 2.28 -3.02
CA ALA A 355 10.02 0.95 -2.72
C ALA A 355 10.09 0.02 -3.95
N THR A 356 10.89 -1.05 -3.83
CA THR A 356 10.75 -2.26 -4.64
C THR A 356 9.66 -3.15 -4.04
N VAL A 357 8.59 -3.42 -4.78
CA VAL A 357 7.44 -4.18 -4.27
C VAL A 357 7.49 -5.64 -4.69
N VAL A 358 7.23 -6.54 -3.75
CA VAL A 358 7.02 -7.97 -4.04
C VAL A 358 5.54 -8.18 -4.33
N VAL A 359 5.19 -8.81 -5.46
CA VAL A 359 3.79 -8.91 -5.92
C VAL A 359 3.37 -10.35 -6.19
N TYR A 360 2.43 -10.88 -5.41
CA TYR A 360 1.77 -12.17 -5.66
C TYR A 360 0.50 -11.99 -6.49
N LEU A 361 0.60 -12.10 -7.82
CA LEU A 361 -0.52 -11.83 -8.74
C LEU A 361 -1.66 -12.86 -8.68
N SER A 362 -1.39 -14.11 -8.25
CA SER A 362 -2.38 -15.20 -8.13
C SER A 362 -2.88 -15.43 -6.69
N GLY A 363 -2.50 -14.58 -5.74
CA GLY A 363 -2.87 -14.65 -4.32
C GLY A 363 -1.66 -14.84 -3.40
N LEU A 364 -1.71 -14.27 -2.20
CA LEU A 364 -0.60 -14.26 -1.23
C LEU A 364 0.02 -15.66 -0.99
N GLY A 365 1.29 -15.82 -1.31
CA GLY A 365 2.04 -17.09 -1.14
C GLY A 365 1.73 -18.17 -2.19
N MET A 366 0.78 -17.93 -3.10
CA MET A 366 0.39 -18.92 -4.12
C MET A 366 1.36 -18.92 -5.31
N PRO A 367 1.55 -20.06 -6.01
CA PRO A 367 2.27 -20.09 -7.27
C PRO A 367 1.59 -19.23 -8.34
N LEU A 368 2.39 -18.46 -9.08
CA LEU A 368 1.94 -17.66 -10.21
C LEU A 368 1.35 -18.57 -11.29
N SER A 369 0.06 -18.41 -11.55
CA SER A 369 -0.69 -19.17 -12.54
C SER A 369 -1.77 -18.28 -13.17
N LEU A 370 -2.08 -18.57 -14.43
CA LEU A 370 -3.11 -17.87 -15.22
C LEU A 370 -4.09 -18.90 -15.78
N LYS A 371 -5.39 -18.63 -15.59
CA LYS A 371 -6.52 -19.37 -16.14
C LYS A 371 -7.47 -18.39 -16.83
N ASP A 372 -8.33 -18.92 -17.71
CA ASP A 372 -9.32 -18.11 -18.39
C ASP A 372 -10.25 -17.41 -17.40
N GLY A 373 -10.31 -16.08 -17.49
CA GLY A 373 -11.06 -15.21 -16.58
C GLY A 373 -10.29 -14.66 -15.38
N ASP A 374 -9.07 -15.12 -15.08
CA ASP A 374 -8.30 -14.63 -13.91
C ASP A 374 -7.98 -13.11 -14.00
N LEU A 375 -7.72 -12.58 -15.20
CA LEU A 375 -7.47 -11.14 -15.42
C LEU A 375 -8.75 -10.28 -15.35
N ASP A 376 -9.91 -10.92 -15.53
CA ASP A 376 -11.24 -10.30 -15.58
C ASP A 376 -11.99 -10.47 -14.25
N SER A 377 -11.37 -11.13 -13.26
CA SER A 377 -11.92 -11.36 -11.93
C SER A 377 -11.73 -10.14 -11.01
N ASN A 378 -12.78 -9.77 -10.25
CA ASN A 378 -12.72 -8.73 -9.21
C ASN A 378 -11.67 -8.98 -8.11
N GLN A 379 -11.14 -10.21 -7.99
CA GLN A 379 -10.09 -10.56 -7.03
C GLN A 379 -8.67 -10.33 -7.59
N CYS A 380 -8.54 -10.19 -8.91
CA CYS A 380 -7.29 -9.99 -9.62
C CYS A 380 -6.54 -8.76 -9.13
N TRP A 381 -5.21 -8.86 -9.04
CA TRP A 381 -4.36 -7.74 -8.61
C TRP A 381 -4.61 -6.49 -9.46
N PHE A 382 -4.61 -6.62 -10.80
CA PHE A 382 -4.85 -5.53 -11.74
C PHE A 382 -6.22 -4.85 -11.60
N GLN A 383 -7.19 -5.48 -10.92
CA GLN A 383 -8.55 -4.95 -10.75
C GLN A 383 -8.76 -4.25 -9.39
N ARG A 384 -7.91 -4.47 -8.38
CA ARG A 384 -8.09 -3.90 -7.03
C ARG A 384 -7.79 -2.39 -6.99
N ALA A 385 -8.65 -1.60 -6.35
CA ALA A 385 -8.45 -0.14 -6.16
C ALA A 385 -7.16 0.19 -5.40
N TRP A 386 -6.96 -0.40 -4.22
CA TRP A 386 -5.76 -0.15 -3.40
C TRP A 386 -4.44 -0.39 -4.15
N THR A 387 -4.39 -1.34 -5.09
CA THR A 387 -3.17 -1.64 -5.86
C THR A 387 -2.69 -0.52 -6.78
N VAL A 388 -3.49 0.54 -7.00
CA VAL A 388 -3.05 1.76 -7.70
C VAL A 388 -1.92 2.49 -6.95
N GLN A 389 -1.85 2.36 -5.61
CA GLN A 389 -0.72 2.86 -4.82
C GLN A 389 0.29 1.78 -4.38
N GLU A 390 -0.04 0.49 -4.52
CA GLU A 390 0.84 -0.64 -4.16
C GLU A 390 1.84 -1.02 -5.28
N VAL A 391 2.10 -0.10 -6.23
CA VAL A 391 2.90 -0.34 -7.45
C VAL A 391 4.42 -0.19 -7.23
N GLY A 392 4.80 0.77 -6.38
CA GLY A 392 6.19 1.18 -6.14
C GLY A 392 6.96 1.68 -7.37
N TRP A 393 8.28 1.71 -7.24
CA TRP A 393 9.18 1.99 -8.37
C TRP A 393 9.45 0.70 -9.14
N ASP A 394 10.16 -0.22 -8.51
CA ASP A 394 10.50 -1.55 -9.05
C ASP A 394 9.54 -2.63 -8.53
N ARG A 395 9.47 -3.77 -9.23
CA ARG A 395 8.64 -4.91 -8.85
C ARG A 395 9.36 -6.24 -9.01
N ILE A 396 9.11 -7.15 -8.08
CA ILE A 396 9.49 -8.56 -8.12
C ILE A 396 8.20 -9.37 -8.11
N ILE A 397 7.97 -10.19 -9.14
CA ILE A 397 6.80 -11.09 -9.15
C ILE A 397 7.13 -12.32 -8.32
N ALA A 398 6.27 -12.62 -7.35
CA ALA A 398 6.44 -13.70 -6.38
C ALA A 398 5.55 -14.90 -6.69
N GLY A 399 5.91 -16.05 -6.13
CA GLY A 399 5.34 -17.34 -6.50
C GLY A 399 5.79 -17.83 -7.88
N ASP A 400 6.87 -17.30 -8.44
CA ASP A 400 7.30 -17.63 -9.81
C ASP A 400 7.76 -19.10 -9.93
N THR A 401 7.60 -19.68 -11.13
CA THR A 401 7.83 -21.11 -11.38
C THR A 401 8.57 -21.34 -12.71
N PRO A 402 9.40 -22.40 -12.84
CA PRO A 402 10.26 -22.60 -14.03
C PRO A 402 9.53 -22.70 -15.37
N ASP A 403 8.26 -23.11 -15.35
CA ASP A 403 7.38 -23.23 -16.52
C ASP A 403 6.26 -22.16 -16.52
N GLY A 404 6.44 -21.10 -15.73
CA GLY A 404 5.43 -20.10 -15.41
C GLY A 404 5.32 -18.91 -16.40
N PRO A 405 4.30 -18.04 -16.24
CA PRO A 405 4.02 -16.92 -17.14
C PRO A 405 5.17 -15.95 -17.37
N MET A 406 6.11 -15.83 -16.42
CA MET A 406 7.28 -14.93 -16.50
C MET A 406 8.40 -15.45 -17.39
N HIS A 407 8.40 -16.74 -17.75
CA HIS A 407 9.49 -17.37 -18.52
C HIS A 407 9.09 -17.74 -19.96
N ALA A 408 7.82 -17.58 -20.30
CA ALA A 408 7.32 -17.68 -21.67
C ALA A 408 7.97 -16.62 -22.57
N ARG A 409 8.10 -16.93 -23.86
CA ARG A 409 8.70 -16.03 -24.86
C ARG A 409 7.62 -15.47 -25.79
N PRO A 410 7.72 -14.20 -26.22
CA PRO A 410 6.85 -13.67 -27.26
C PRO A 410 7.12 -14.38 -28.59
N ILE A 411 6.11 -14.41 -29.46
CA ILE A 411 6.17 -15.02 -30.79
C ILE A 411 6.54 -14.03 -31.90
N ASP A 412 6.50 -12.73 -31.60
CA ASP A 412 6.78 -11.61 -32.52
C ASP A 412 7.40 -10.41 -31.79
N GLU A 413 7.78 -9.38 -32.57
CA GLU A 413 8.35 -8.12 -32.05
C GLU A 413 7.30 -7.20 -31.40
N ASP A 414 6.01 -7.42 -31.69
CA ASP A 414 4.87 -6.70 -31.08
C ASP A 414 4.56 -7.14 -29.64
N GLY A 415 5.27 -8.17 -29.14
CA GLY A 415 5.11 -8.69 -27.79
C GLY A 415 3.84 -9.51 -27.59
N ASN A 416 3.35 -10.17 -28.65
CA ASN A 416 2.29 -11.16 -28.54
C ASN A 416 2.88 -12.54 -28.16
N TYR A 417 2.02 -13.42 -27.65
CA TYR A 417 2.36 -14.76 -27.17
C TYR A 417 1.39 -15.79 -27.77
N GLU A 418 1.73 -17.07 -27.71
CA GLU A 418 0.89 -18.18 -28.22
C GLU A 418 -0.55 -18.19 -27.65
N MET A 419 -0.72 -17.68 -26.42
CA MET A 419 -2.04 -17.45 -25.80
C MET A 419 -2.35 -15.95 -25.72
N ASP A 420 -3.55 -15.56 -26.14
CA ASP A 420 -4.06 -14.18 -25.95
C ASP A 420 -4.08 -13.77 -24.48
N LEU A 421 -4.51 -14.67 -23.57
CA LEU A 421 -4.49 -14.46 -22.12
C LEU A 421 -3.10 -14.01 -21.61
N LEU A 422 -2.04 -14.61 -22.14
CA LEU A 422 -0.65 -14.30 -21.77
C LEU A 422 -0.17 -12.99 -22.41
N THR A 423 -0.63 -12.69 -23.63
CA THR A 423 -0.46 -11.39 -24.29
C THR A 423 -1.12 -10.27 -23.49
N ARG A 424 -2.36 -10.48 -23.02
CA ARG A 424 -3.11 -9.56 -22.15
C ARG A 424 -2.38 -9.36 -20.81
N PHE A 425 -1.90 -10.44 -20.19
CA PHE A 425 -1.14 -10.39 -18.93
C PHE A 425 0.13 -9.53 -19.05
N HIS A 426 0.98 -9.78 -20.04
CA HIS A 426 2.23 -9.01 -20.21
C HIS A 426 1.97 -7.54 -20.57
N LYS A 427 0.91 -7.25 -21.34
CA LYS A 427 0.50 -5.87 -21.65
C LYS A 427 -0.04 -5.13 -20.41
N GLN A 428 -0.80 -5.80 -19.54
CA GLN A 428 -1.22 -5.25 -18.23
C GLN A 428 -0.05 -5.03 -17.26
N LEU A 429 0.89 -6.00 -17.19
CA LEU A 429 2.07 -5.89 -16.34
C LEU A 429 2.96 -4.69 -16.77
N LYS A 430 3.08 -4.46 -18.08
CA LYS A 430 3.78 -3.30 -18.64
C LYS A 430 3.05 -1.98 -18.38
N SER A 431 1.73 -1.87 -18.61
CA SER A 431 1.03 -0.58 -18.47
C SER A 431 1.11 -0.01 -17.04
N VAL A 432 1.19 -0.88 -16.03
CA VAL A 432 1.39 -0.51 -14.62
C VAL A 432 2.83 -0.03 -14.33
N GLN A 433 3.76 -0.05 -15.29
CA GLN A 433 5.07 0.59 -15.18
C GLN A 433 5.07 2.05 -15.63
N GLU A 434 4.13 2.45 -16.49
CA GLU A 434 4.22 3.68 -17.30
C GLU A 434 3.35 4.84 -16.77
N SER A 435 2.25 4.56 -16.04
CA SER A 435 1.28 5.57 -15.55
C SER A 435 1.69 6.23 -14.22
N ARG A 436 1.92 7.56 -14.21
CA ARG A 436 2.15 8.37 -12.97
C ARG A 436 1.51 9.77 -12.95
N SER A 437 0.88 10.20 -14.03
CA SER A 437 0.16 11.47 -14.18
C SER A 437 -1.19 11.45 -13.46
N LEU A 438 -1.74 12.64 -13.14
CA LEU A 438 -3.07 12.76 -12.53
C LEU A 438 -4.15 12.02 -13.34
N PHE A 439 -4.26 12.28 -14.64
CA PHE A 439 -5.37 11.76 -15.43
C PHE A 439 -5.21 10.28 -15.79
N ALA A 440 -3.99 9.76 -16.00
CA ALA A 440 -3.80 8.30 -16.10
C ALA A 440 -4.09 7.58 -14.77
N LEU A 441 -3.71 8.13 -13.60
CA LEU A 441 -4.06 7.55 -12.30
C LEU A 441 -5.58 7.48 -12.08
N LEU A 442 -6.32 8.50 -12.53
CA LEU A 442 -7.78 8.52 -12.50
C LEU A 442 -8.39 7.57 -13.53
N ALA A 443 -7.79 7.46 -14.73
CA ALA A 443 -8.18 6.49 -15.76
C ALA A 443 -7.94 5.04 -15.34
N GLU A 444 -6.88 4.77 -14.58
CA GLU A 444 -6.63 3.49 -13.92
C GLU A 444 -7.66 3.24 -12.81
N MET A 445 -7.86 4.19 -11.89
CA MET A 445 -8.82 4.04 -10.80
C MET A 445 -10.26 3.81 -11.29
N ARG A 446 -10.66 4.37 -12.44
CA ARG A 446 -11.94 4.08 -13.11
C ARG A 446 -12.15 2.60 -13.40
N LYS A 447 -11.09 1.88 -13.81
CA LYS A 447 -11.12 0.45 -14.13
C LYS A 447 -11.24 -0.41 -12.87
N ARG A 448 -10.78 0.08 -11.72
CA ARG A 448 -10.66 -0.71 -10.49
C ARG A 448 -11.96 -0.87 -9.71
N VAL A 449 -12.10 -2.05 -9.09
CA VAL A 449 -13.14 -2.41 -8.12
C VAL A 449 -12.61 -2.33 -6.68
N SER A 450 -13.53 -2.22 -5.72
CA SER A 450 -13.22 -2.16 -4.29
C SER A 450 -14.33 -2.78 -3.44
N THR A 451 -14.04 -3.02 -2.15
CA THR A 451 -15.01 -3.57 -1.20
C THR A 451 -15.78 -2.44 -0.51
N ASN A 452 -15.10 -1.39 -0.07
CA ASN A 452 -15.72 -0.11 0.28
C ASN A 452 -15.56 0.85 -0.92
N LEU A 453 -16.56 1.66 -1.21
CA LEU A 453 -16.45 2.66 -2.29
C LEU A 453 -15.37 3.71 -1.97
N VAL A 454 -15.19 4.07 -0.69
CA VAL A 454 -14.18 5.04 -0.22
C VAL A 454 -12.75 4.57 -0.51
N ASP A 455 -12.50 3.26 -0.61
CA ASP A 455 -11.20 2.68 -1.02
C ASP A 455 -10.69 3.29 -2.35
N ARG A 456 -11.59 3.70 -3.26
CA ARG A 456 -11.22 4.26 -4.57
C ARG A 456 -10.68 5.69 -4.46
N VAL A 457 -11.08 6.43 -3.43
CA VAL A 457 -10.50 7.74 -3.11
C VAL A 457 -9.23 7.55 -2.28
N ALA A 458 -9.28 6.69 -1.27
CA ALA A 458 -8.13 6.42 -0.40
C ALA A 458 -6.93 5.80 -1.14
N GLY A 459 -7.17 4.93 -2.13
CA GLY A 459 -6.15 4.37 -3.01
C GLY A 459 -5.51 5.37 -4.00
N LEU A 460 -6.05 6.59 -4.11
CA LEU A 460 -5.43 7.71 -4.82
C LEU A 460 -4.63 8.63 -3.89
N ALA A 461 -4.64 8.41 -2.57
CA ALA A 461 -4.02 9.31 -1.61
C ALA A 461 -2.53 9.51 -1.87
N PHE A 462 -1.69 8.46 -1.89
CA PHE A 462 -0.25 8.65 -2.15
C PHE A 462 0.10 9.02 -3.60
N PRO A 463 -0.51 8.43 -4.64
CA PRO A 463 -0.19 8.77 -6.02
C PRO A 463 -0.37 10.26 -6.37
N LEU A 464 -1.23 10.99 -5.66
CA LEU A 464 -1.47 12.43 -5.88
C LEU A 464 -0.63 13.35 -4.96
N LEU A 465 0.39 12.78 -4.31
CA LEU A 465 1.47 13.45 -3.56
C LEU A 465 1.02 14.56 -2.58
N PRO A 466 0.01 14.32 -1.72
CA PRO A 466 -0.57 15.33 -0.84
C PRO A 466 0.38 15.70 0.31
N ARG A 467 0.23 16.91 0.85
CA ARG A 467 1.06 17.41 1.97
C ARG A 467 0.51 17.04 3.35
N THR A 468 -0.78 16.71 3.41
CA THR A 468 -1.49 16.14 4.54
C THR A 468 -2.44 15.09 3.98
N ILE A 469 -2.79 14.03 4.72
CA ILE A 469 -3.71 13.00 4.21
C ILE A 469 -5.03 13.09 5.00
N PRO A 470 -6.21 13.08 4.36
CA PRO A 470 -7.47 13.01 5.10
C PRO A 470 -7.57 11.68 5.88
N ALA A 471 -8.13 11.73 7.08
CA ALA A 471 -8.37 10.54 7.91
C ALA A 471 -9.38 9.61 7.23
N TYR A 472 -9.12 8.30 7.23
CA TYR A 472 -10.00 7.33 6.58
C TYR A 472 -11.19 6.97 7.47
N HIS A 473 -12.40 7.10 6.92
CA HIS A 473 -13.65 6.73 7.57
C HIS A 473 -14.51 5.88 6.62
N GLU A 474 -14.77 4.62 7.00
CA GLU A 474 -15.54 3.66 6.19
C GLU A 474 -16.97 4.12 5.84
N SER A 475 -17.50 5.13 6.55
CA SER A 475 -18.84 5.67 6.41
C SER A 475 -18.92 7.05 5.72
N GLU A 476 -17.80 7.56 5.20
CA GLU A 476 -17.77 8.86 4.51
C GLU A 476 -18.40 8.78 3.10
N SER A 477 -18.91 9.90 2.58
CA SER A 477 -19.41 9.92 1.19
C SER A 477 -18.25 10.05 0.20
N LEU A 478 -18.42 9.46 -0.99
CA LEU A 478 -17.42 9.55 -2.06
C LEU A 478 -17.04 10.99 -2.44
N GLU A 479 -18.00 11.91 -2.40
CA GLU A 479 -17.78 13.31 -2.79
C GLU A 479 -17.12 14.09 -1.64
N ASP A 480 -17.44 13.80 -0.38
CA ASP A 480 -16.76 14.43 0.78
C ASP A 480 -15.31 13.97 0.87
N ALA A 481 -15.06 12.66 0.77
CA ALA A 481 -13.72 12.09 0.75
C ALA A 481 -12.90 12.63 -0.44
N TRP A 482 -13.51 12.74 -1.63
CA TRP A 482 -12.86 13.32 -2.81
C TRP A 482 -12.50 14.79 -2.60
N MET A 483 -13.42 15.60 -2.07
CA MET A 483 -13.15 17.01 -1.76
C MET A 483 -12.08 17.16 -0.67
N ALA A 484 -12.04 16.27 0.32
CA ALA A 484 -11.00 16.24 1.35
C ALA A 484 -9.62 15.93 0.74
N LEU A 485 -9.53 14.90 -0.12
CA LEU A 485 -8.31 14.58 -0.87
C LEU A 485 -7.88 15.74 -1.78
N MET A 486 -8.82 16.36 -2.49
CA MET A 486 -8.56 17.53 -3.32
C MET A 486 -7.94 18.68 -2.54
N ASN A 487 -8.46 19.06 -1.36
CA ASN A 487 -7.87 20.14 -0.55
C ASN A 487 -6.43 19.79 -0.06
N ALA A 488 -6.16 18.50 0.22
CA ALA A 488 -4.86 17.98 0.66
C ALA A 488 -3.80 17.81 -0.45
N MET A 489 -4.27 17.62 -1.69
CA MET A 489 -3.47 17.27 -2.87
C MET A 489 -2.34 18.26 -3.15
N SER A 490 -1.24 17.75 -3.73
CA SER A 490 -0.11 18.55 -4.19
C SER A 490 -0.59 19.78 -4.97
N PRO A 491 -0.10 21.00 -4.64
CA PRO A 491 -0.42 22.21 -5.40
C PRO A 491 -0.20 22.10 -6.91
N VAL A 492 0.75 21.24 -7.33
CA VAL A 492 1.06 20.95 -8.74
C VAL A 492 0.02 20.02 -9.36
N MET A 493 -0.29 18.88 -8.71
CA MET A 493 -1.36 17.97 -9.20
C MET A 493 -2.74 18.66 -9.24
N ARG A 494 -2.97 19.67 -8.39
CA ARG A 494 -4.21 20.46 -8.45
C ARG A 494 -4.35 21.36 -9.66
N VAL A 495 -3.26 21.91 -10.20
CA VAL A 495 -3.37 22.92 -11.26
C VAL A 495 -3.76 22.30 -12.62
N ASP A 496 -3.53 21.00 -12.81
CA ASP A 496 -4.12 20.22 -13.92
C ASP A 496 -5.65 20.31 -13.98
N PHE A 497 -6.34 20.32 -12.83
CA PHE A 497 -7.79 20.50 -12.81
C PHE A 497 -8.22 21.91 -13.23
N LEU A 498 -7.40 22.93 -12.93
CA LEU A 498 -7.67 24.30 -13.35
C LEU A 498 -7.51 24.44 -14.88
N PHE A 499 -6.37 24.05 -15.44
CA PHE A 499 -6.02 24.33 -16.84
C PHE A 499 -6.34 23.24 -17.86
N ARG A 500 -6.54 21.98 -17.45
CA ARG A 500 -6.67 20.86 -18.41
C ARG A 500 -7.99 20.10 -18.31
N TYR A 501 -8.63 20.02 -17.14
CA TYR A 501 -9.97 19.42 -17.04
C TYR A 501 -11.02 20.26 -17.82
N PRO A 502 -11.84 19.69 -18.73
CA PRO A 502 -12.66 20.50 -19.65
C PRO A 502 -13.84 21.24 -19.02
N GLY A 503 -14.51 20.58 -18.07
CA GLY A 503 -15.76 21.06 -17.49
C GLY A 503 -15.57 22.00 -16.31
N ALA A 504 -16.64 22.76 -16.02
CA ALA A 504 -16.86 23.32 -14.69
C ALA A 504 -17.38 22.23 -13.72
N GLY A 505 -16.98 22.36 -12.46
CA GLY A 505 -17.40 21.48 -11.38
C GLY A 505 -18.89 21.63 -11.03
N LEU A 506 -19.59 20.53 -10.83
CA LEU A 506 -20.98 20.56 -10.35
C LEU A 506 -21.07 20.97 -8.86
N GLY A 507 -19.99 20.78 -8.09
CA GLY A 507 -19.88 21.11 -6.66
C GLY A 507 -19.81 22.61 -6.33
N CYS A 508 -19.36 22.93 -5.11
CA CYS A 508 -19.27 24.31 -4.62
C CYS A 508 -18.05 25.09 -5.13
N LYS A 509 -17.00 24.41 -5.56
CA LYS A 509 -15.81 24.98 -6.23
C LYS A 509 -15.88 24.60 -7.72
N LYS A 510 -16.27 25.53 -8.60
CA LYS A 510 -16.46 25.35 -10.04
C LYS A 510 -15.19 25.03 -10.80
N TRP A 511 -14.01 25.29 -10.24
CA TRP A 511 -12.76 24.80 -10.80
C TRP A 511 -12.44 23.31 -10.49
N ILE A 512 -13.10 22.69 -9.51
CA ILE A 512 -12.90 21.27 -9.12
C ILE A 512 -14.04 20.39 -9.64
N PRO A 513 -13.79 19.39 -10.50
CA PRO A 513 -14.81 18.42 -10.88
C PRO A 513 -15.14 17.46 -9.73
N THR A 514 -16.41 17.08 -9.62
CA THR A 514 -16.85 16.13 -8.58
C THR A 514 -16.38 14.71 -8.90
N TRP A 515 -16.29 13.83 -7.90
CA TRP A 515 -15.90 12.43 -8.06
C TRP A 515 -16.70 11.74 -9.16
N LYS A 516 -18.03 11.99 -9.22
CA LYS A 516 -18.88 11.48 -10.30
C LYS A 516 -18.36 11.91 -11.68
N GLN A 517 -18.08 13.20 -11.89
CA GLN A 517 -17.57 13.71 -13.16
C GLN A 517 -16.22 13.08 -13.51
N VAL A 518 -15.33 13.00 -12.53
CA VAL A 518 -13.99 12.39 -12.62
C VAL A 518 -14.05 10.87 -12.87
N MET A 519 -15.19 10.22 -12.63
CA MET A 519 -15.41 8.81 -12.96
C MET A 519 -16.20 8.56 -14.27
N THR A 520 -16.98 9.53 -14.79
CA THR A 520 -17.89 9.30 -15.95
C THR A 520 -17.63 10.15 -17.19
N GLU A 521 -17.08 11.35 -17.09
CA GLU A 521 -16.83 12.25 -18.24
C GLU A 521 -15.51 11.88 -18.96
N PRO A 522 -15.21 12.32 -20.19
CA PRO A 522 -13.87 12.17 -20.76
C PRO A 522 -12.81 12.82 -19.86
N LEU A 523 -11.65 12.17 -19.70
CA LEU A 523 -10.48 12.80 -19.06
C LEU A 523 -9.59 13.44 -20.14
N PRO A 524 -8.83 14.49 -19.82
CA PRO A 524 -7.76 15.00 -20.67
C PRO A 524 -6.68 13.96 -20.93
N ASP A 525 -5.95 14.16 -22.03
CA ASP A 525 -4.62 13.56 -22.22
C ASP A 525 -3.62 14.09 -21.19
N ASP A 526 -2.46 13.43 -21.08
CA ASP A 526 -1.42 13.80 -20.14
C ASP A 526 -0.44 14.87 -20.66
N GLY A 527 0.29 15.48 -19.72
CA GLY A 527 1.22 16.58 -19.94
C GLY A 527 1.57 17.25 -18.62
N ASP A 528 2.72 17.92 -18.56
CA ASP A 528 3.19 18.58 -17.33
C ASP A 528 2.67 20.02 -17.23
N CYS A 529 2.15 20.39 -16.07
CA CYS A 529 1.88 21.78 -15.70
C CYS A 529 2.82 22.18 -14.55
N TYR A 530 3.66 23.20 -14.77
CA TYR A 530 4.69 23.62 -13.80
C TYR A 530 4.22 24.69 -12.80
N ASP A 531 2.91 24.93 -12.76
CA ASP A 531 2.24 25.91 -11.91
C ASP A 531 1.81 25.32 -10.55
N SER A 532 1.10 26.10 -9.74
CA SER A 532 0.49 25.56 -8.52
C SER A 532 -0.68 26.35 -7.96
N VAL A 533 -1.82 25.67 -7.78
CA VAL A 533 -2.96 26.17 -7.00
C VAL A 533 -2.69 25.99 -5.51
N LYS A 534 -2.78 27.05 -4.73
CA LYS A 534 -2.56 27.01 -3.26
C LYS A 534 -3.86 26.70 -2.52
N HIS A 535 -3.76 26.37 -1.23
CA HIS A 535 -4.90 26.19 -0.32
C HIS A 535 -4.56 26.78 1.05
N ASP A 536 -5.50 27.45 1.71
CA ASP A 536 -5.43 27.74 3.15
C ASP A 536 -6.39 26.83 3.91
N TYR A 537 -5.84 25.86 4.64
CA TYR A 537 -6.58 24.92 5.48
C TYR A 537 -7.41 25.57 6.60
N LYS A 538 -7.26 26.89 6.86
CA LYS A 538 -8.04 27.64 7.85
C LYS A 538 -9.28 28.31 7.26
N THR A 539 -9.21 28.82 6.03
CA THR A 539 -10.37 29.47 5.37
C THR A 539 -11.07 28.53 4.39
N GLY A 540 -10.40 27.46 3.96
CA GLY A 540 -10.85 26.54 2.92
C GLY A 540 -10.71 27.10 1.50
N GLU A 541 -10.14 28.29 1.34
CA GLU A 541 -9.98 28.99 0.06
C GLU A 541 -8.79 28.46 -0.73
N ASP A 542 -8.97 28.37 -2.05
CA ASP A 542 -7.90 28.10 -3.00
C ASP A 542 -7.62 29.35 -3.82
N TRP A 543 -6.37 29.53 -4.26
CA TRP A 543 -6.02 30.63 -5.15
C TRP A 543 -4.95 30.25 -6.17
N TYR A 544 -4.96 30.98 -7.27
CA TYR A 544 -3.91 31.03 -8.27
C TYR A 544 -3.30 32.44 -8.31
N GLU A 545 -1.99 32.57 -8.51
CA GLU A 545 -1.28 33.84 -8.41
C GLU A 545 -0.16 33.96 -9.45
N ASP A 546 -0.57 33.97 -10.72
CA ASP A 546 0.32 34.20 -11.87
C ASP A 546 -0.45 34.90 -13.02
N HIS A 547 -0.10 34.62 -14.27
CA HIS A 547 -0.68 35.18 -15.50
C HIS A 547 -2.22 35.24 -15.51
N CYS A 548 -2.75 36.46 -15.56
CA CYS A 548 -4.17 36.76 -15.66
C CYS A 548 -4.43 37.83 -16.72
N ILE A 549 -5.39 37.58 -17.62
CA ILE A 549 -5.96 38.56 -18.53
C ILE A 549 -7.38 38.84 -18.03
N GLU A 550 -7.63 40.04 -17.49
CA GLU A 550 -8.95 40.39 -16.91
C GLU A 550 -10.09 40.33 -17.93
N LYS A 551 -9.81 40.62 -19.21
CA LYS A 551 -10.77 40.64 -20.31
C LYS A 551 -10.17 40.10 -21.62
N GLY A 552 -10.57 38.91 -22.02
CA GLY A 552 -10.41 38.38 -23.37
C GLY A 552 -11.77 37.99 -23.94
N LEU A 553 -12.09 38.43 -25.15
CA LEU A 553 -13.27 37.96 -25.89
C LEU A 553 -12.92 36.61 -26.52
N VAL A 554 -13.64 35.56 -26.11
CA VAL A 554 -13.51 34.22 -26.70
C VAL A 554 -14.65 34.01 -27.68
N GLN A 555 -14.38 33.49 -28.89
CA GLN A 555 -15.40 33.21 -29.90
C GLN A 555 -15.09 31.98 -30.76
N GLY A 556 -16.12 31.38 -31.36
CA GLY A 556 -16.02 30.20 -32.25
C GLY A 556 -16.09 28.84 -31.56
N LEU A 557 -16.16 28.83 -30.21
CA LEU A 557 -16.18 27.61 -29.39
C LEU A 557 -17.56 27.32 -28.76
N ASP A 558 -18.59 28.05 -29.22
CA ASP A 558 -19.97 28.02 -28.73
C ASP A 558 -20.83 26.92 -29.37
N VAL A 559 -20.34 26.27 -30.43
CA VAL A 559 -20.99 25.14 -31.12
C VAL A 559 -20.11 23.89 -31.01
N GLY A 560 -20.74 22.72 -30.86
CA GLY A 560 -20.04 21.41 -30.77
C GLY A 560 -19.63 20.84 -32.12
N SER A 561 -18.61 19.99 -32.14
CA SER A 561 -18.16 19.30 -33.36
C SER A 561 -19.00 18.04 -33.58
N ALA A 562 -19.58 17.88 -34.77
CA ALA A 562 -20.36 16.70 -35.11
C ALA A 562 -19.53 15.42 -35.26
N GLU A 563 -18.22 15.56 -35.46
CA GLU A 563 -17.28 14.46 -35.72
C GLU A 563 -16.38 14.15 -34.51
N GLY A 564 -16.57 14.86 -33.39
CA GLY A 564 -15.78 14.71 -32.17
C GLY A 564 -14.38 15.35 -32.21
N CYS A 565 -13.94 15.81 -33.38
CA CYS A 565 -12.66 16.48 -33.60
C CYS A 565 -12.49 17.78 -32.79
N ASP A 566 -11.24 18.21 -32.70
CA ASP A 566 -10.81 19.50 -32.15
C ASP A 566 -11.59 20.67 -32.74
N ARG A 567 -11.83 21.69 -31.92
CA ARG A 567 -12.51 22.92 -32.34
C ARG A 567 -11.57 24.10 -32.22
N CYS A 568 -11.38 24.81 -33.33
CA CYS A 568 -10.63 26.06 -33.37
C CYS A 568 -11.55 27.26 -33.09
N GLY A 569 -11.03 28.26 -32.40
CA GLY A 569 -11.69 29.53 -32.15
C GLY A 569 -10.69 30.67 -32.13
N GLU A 570 -11.15 31.84 -31.69
CA GLU A 570 -10.34 33.05 -31.61
C GLU A 570 -10.39 33.64 -30.19
N LEU A 571 -9.23 34.03 -29.68
CA LEU A 571 -9.04 34.90 -28.52
C LEU A 571 -8.75 36.31 -29.02
N VAL A 572 -9.60 37.26 -28.67
CA VAL A 572 -9.45 38.68 -28.99
C VAL A 572 -9.14 39.46 -27.72
N VAL A 573 -8.00 40.18 -27.71
CA VAL A 573 -7.49 40.94 -26.56
C VAL A 573 -7.07 42.35 -26.98
N GLU A 574 -7.13 43.31 -26.06
CA GLU A 574 -6.73 44.70 -26.26
C GLU A 574 -5.44 44.98 -25.48
N ASP A 575 -4.43 45.56 -26.14
CA ASP A 575 -3.15 45.88 -25.50
C ASP A 575 -3.16 47.22 -24.74
N ALA A 576 -2.06 47.51 -24.03
CA ALA A 576 -1.91 48.74 -23.25
C ALA A 576 -1.93 50.05 -24.08
N SER A 577 -1.94 49.97 -25.42
CA SER A 577 -2.08 51.10 -26.33
C SER A 577 -3.48 51.20 -26.97
N GLY A 578 -4.38 50.25 -26.67
CA GLY A 578 -5.73 50.16 -27.27
C GLY A 578 -5.76 49.47 -28.64
N ILE A 579 -4.70 48.75 -29.01
CA ILE A 579 -4.68 47.94 -30.24
C ILE A 579 -5.29 46.58 -29.93
N VAL A 580 -6.26 46.17 -30.75
CA VAL A 580 -6.92 44.87 -30.66
C VAL A 580 -6.12 43.84 -31.45
N HIS A 581 -5.72 42.77 -30.77
CA HIS A 581 -5.02 41.61 -31.34
C HIS A 581 -5.95 40.39 -31.34
N THR A 582 -5.68 39.44 -32.22
CA THR A 582 -6.47 38.21 -32.36
C THR A 582 -5.53 37.03 -32.50
N PHE A 583 -5.70 36.06 -31.59
CA PHE A 583 -4.93 34.84 -31.50
C PHE A 583 -5.81 33.63 -31.77
N LYS A 584 -5.23 32.59 -32.35
CA LYS A 584 -5.91 31.32 -32.54
C LYS A 584 -5.81 30.45 -31.30
N ILE A 585 -6.93 29.80 -31.00
CA ILE A 585 -7.08 28.89 -29.86
C ILE A 585 -7.76 27.60 -30.31
N SER A 586 -7.52 26.52 -29.58
CA SER A 586 -8.06 25.19 -29.87
C SER A 586 -8.54 24.50 -28.58
N VAL A 587 -9.56 23.67 -28.71
CA VAL A 587 -10.01 22.74 -27.65
C VAL A 587 -10.16 21.32 -28.20
N THR A 588 -9.56 20.36 -27.51
CA THR A 588 -9.69 18.91 -27.77
C THR A 588 -10.97 18.32 -27.16
N HIS A 589 -11.87 19.16 -26.64
CA HIS A 589 -13.04 18.76 -25.87
C HIS A 589 -14.35 19.37 -26.37
N GLN A 590 -15.47 18.73 -26.06
CA GLN A 590 -16.81 19.14 -26.51
C GLN A 590 -17.58 20.02 -25.49
N CYS A 591 -16.97 20.39 -24.36
CA CYS A 591 -17.52 21.44 -23.48
C CYS A 591 -17.61 22.77 -24.24
N LEU A 592 -18.83 23.34 -24.33
CA LEU A 592 -19.08 24.56 -25.09
C LEU A 592 -18.62 25.79 -24.31
N ILE A 593 -17.98 26.74 -25.02
CA ILE A 593 -17.57 28.04 -24.49
C ILE A 593 -18.37 29.10 -25.26
N PRO A 594 -19.46 29.64 -24.70
CA PRO A 594 -20.24 30.69 -25.33
C PRO A 594 -19.38 31.87 -25.76
N LYS A 595 -19.79 32.61 -26.80
CA LYS A 595 -19.14 33.87 -27.16
C LYS A 595 -19.42 34.94 -26.10
N ASP A 596 -18.42 35.28 -25.30
CA ASP A 596 -18.49 36.28 -24.23
C ASP A 596 -17.10 36.86 -23.91
N VAL A 597 -17.05 37.93 -23.12
CA VAL A 597 -15.81 38.47 -22.55
C VAL A 597 -15.52 37.80 -21.21
N TYR A 598 -14.46 36.99 -21.19
CA TYR A 598 -14.04 36.22 -20.02
C TYR A 598 -12.82 36.84 -19.35
N THR A 599 -12.61 36.46 -18.09
CA THR A 599 -11.30 36.52 -17.46
C THR A 599 -10.58 35.20 -17.73
N LEU A 600 -9.29 35.28 -18.01
CA LEU A 600 -8.47 34.14 -18.40
C LEU A 600 -7.29 34.02 -17.44
N LEU A 601 -7.07 32.84 -16.89
CA LEU A 601 -5.84 32.49 -16.16
C LEU A 601 -4.99 31.63 -17.09
N GLY A 602 -3.71 31.93 -17.22
CA GLY A 602 -2.78 31.20 -18.09
C GLY A 602 -1.76 30.41 -17.29
N ASP A 603 -1.31 29.28 -17.84
CA ASP A 603 -0.15 28.55 -17.32
C ASP A 603 1.17 29.31 -17.54
N HIS A 604 2.24 28.80 -16.93
CA HIS A 604 3.60 29.35 -17.00
C HIS A 604 4.15 29.49 -18.44
N TYR A 605 3.62 28.76 -19.42
CA TYR A 605 4.05 28.80 -20.81
C TYR A 605 3.09 29.57 -21.73
N HIS A 606 2.04 30.19 -21.18
CA HIS A 606 0.94 30.84 -21.91
C HIS A 606 0.26 29.89 -22.91
N GLN A 607 0.41 28.57 -22.74
CA GLN A 607 -0.05 27.56 -23.69
C GLN A 607 -1.47 27.10 -23.36
N ASN A 608 -1.78 26.86 -22.08
CA ASN A 608 -3.11 26.46 -21.62
C ASN A 608 -3.74 27.54 -20.74
N TRP A 609 -5.05 27.73 -20.90
CA TRP A 609 -5.80 28.82 -20.30
C TRP A 609 -7.10 28.32 -19.68
N ALA A 610 -7.35 28.66 -18.41
CA ALA A 610 -8.64 28.50 -17.78
C ALA A 610 -9.54 29.69 -18.11
N VAL A 611 -10.70 29.40 -18.70
CA VAL A 611 -11.74 30.39 -19.03
C VAL A 611 -12.70 30.51 -17.86
N GLY A 612 -12.92 31.72 -17.36
CA GLY A 612 -13.82 31.94 -16.23
C GLY A 612 -14.42 33.34 -16.14
N ARG A 613 -15.32 33.49 -15.17
CA ARG A 613 -16.01 34.75 -14.86
C ARG A 613 -15.39 35.40 -13.64
N ARG A 614 -15.04 36.69 -13.77
CA ARG A 614 -14.67 37.54 -12.63
C ARG A 614 -15.90 37.81 -11.77
N LEU A 615 -15.84 37.35 -10.52
CA LEU A 615 -16.81 37.66 -9.48
C LEU A 615 -16.23 38.69 -8.49
N PRO A 616 -17.06 39.39 -7.69
CA PRO A 616 -16.59 40.40 -6.74
C PRO A 616 -15.55 39.85 -5.75
N GLY A 617 -14.53 40.65 -5.45
CA GLY A 617 -13.43 40.27 -4.55
C GLY A 617 -12.38 39.36 -5.19
N GLN A 618 -11.99 39.63 -6.44
CA GLN A 618 -11.00 38.85 -7.22
C GLN A 618 -11.33 37.34 -7.35
N LYS A 619 -12.61 36.98 -7.21
CA LYS A 619 -13.05 35.60 -7.35
C LYS A 619 -13.13 35.21 -8.83
N PHE A 620 -12.80 33.94 -9.11
CA PHE A 620 -12.77 33.36 -10.45
C PHE A 620 -13.64 32.10 -10.48
N GLU A 621 -14.78 32.18 -11.15
CA GLU A 621 -15.67 31.04 -11.41
C GLU A 621 -15.26 30.40 -12.73
N LYS A 622 -14.69 29.19 -12.70
CA LYS A 622 -14.27 28.48 -13.93
C LYS A 622 -15.48 28.08 -14.77
N VAL A 623 -15.37 28.27 -16.08
CA VAL A 623 -16.35 27.85 -17.10
C VAL A 623 -15.81 26.68 -17.92
N SER A 624 -14.59 26.78 -18.45
CA SER A 624 -13.94 25.73 -19.24
C SER A 624 -12.43 26.02 -19.40
N VAL A 625 -11.77 25.44 -20.39
CA VAL A 625 -10.34 25.66 -20.72
C VAL A 625 -10.13 25.81 -22.23
N PHE A 626 -8.97 26.29 -22.66
CA PHE A 626 -8.47 26.13 -24.03
C PHE A 626 -6.94 26.10 -24.08
N SER A 627 -6.39 25.67 -25.21
CA SER A 627 -4.96 25.81 -25.53
C SER A 627 -4.76 26.78 -26.69
N MET A 628 -3.60 27.41 -26.80
CA MET A 628 -3.21 28.22 -27.96
C MET A 628 -2.93 27.30 -29.17
N ASP A 629 -3.21 27.76 -30.41
CA ASP A 629 -2.97 27.01 -31.67
C ASP A 629 -1.47 26.98 -32.03
N GLY A 630 -0.69 26.32 -31.18
CA GLY A 630 0.76 26.17 -31.29
C GLY A 630 1.58 27.30 -30.65
N GLN A 631 2.86 27.00 -30.45
CA GLN A 631 3.82 27.85 -29.71
C GLN A 631 3.88 29.31 -30.19
N LYS A 632 3.70 29.59 -31.48
CA LYS A 632 3.77 30.95 -32.04
C LYS A 632 2.65 31.86 -31.55
N GLU A 633 1.46 31.32 -31.33
CA GLU A 633 0.31 32.09 -30.82
C GLU A 633 0.51 32.39 -29.33
N ALA A 634 1.05 31.44 -28.55
CA ALA A 634 1.43 31.62 -27.16
C ALA A 634 2.57 32.65 -26.98
N GLU A 635 3.66 32.51 -27.74
CA GLU A 635 4.76 33.50 -27.78
C GLU A 635 4.25 34.88 -28.20
N GLY A 636 3.37 34.96 -29.20
CA GLY A 636 2.76 36.22 -29.64
C GLY A 636 1.97 36.91 -28.52
N LEU A 637 1.13 36.15 -27.80
CA LEU A 637 0.34 36.66 -26.68
C LEU A 637 1.22 37.10 -25.49
N GLN A 638 2.26 36.32 -25.16
CA GLN A 638 3.23 36.65 -24.11
C GLN A 638 3.98 37.96 -24.40
N ASN A 639 4.39 38.19 -25.66
CA ASN A 639 5.10 39.39 -26.10
C ASN A 639 4.26 40.68 -26.08
N LEU A 640 2.92 40.60 -26.00
CA LEU A 640 2.06 41.77 -25.80
C LEU A 640 2.03 42.26 -24.35
N HIS A 641 2.49 41.44 -23.39
CA HIS A 641 2.44 41.72 -21.95
C HIS A 641 1.02 42.06 -21.41
N VAL A 642 -0.03 41.55 -22.06
CA VAL A 642 -1.44 41.73 -21.64
C VAL A 642 -1.82 40.86 -20.43
N SER A 643 -1.10 39.77 -20.19
CA SER A 643 -1.22 38.99 -18.95
C SER A 643 -0.44 39.65 -17.83
N LEU A 644 -1.13 40.02 -16.75
CA LEU A 644 -0.52 40.56 -15.53
C LEU A 644 -0.52 39.49 -14.43
N GLN A 645 0.50 39.50 -13.56
CA GLN A 645 0.47 38.70 -12.34
C GLN A 645 -0.67 39.18 -11.44
N SER A 646 -1.62 38.30 -11.11
CA SER A 646 -2.81 38.66 -10.34
C SER A 646 -3.20 37.54 -9.38
N HIS A 647 -3.56 37.91 -8.15
CA HIS A 647 -4.06 36.99 -7.13
C HIS A 647 -5.55 36.71 -7.37
N ASN A 648 -5.90 35.45 -7.60
CA ASN A 648 -7.22 35.00 -8.03
C ASN A 648 -7.77 33.92 -7.08
N VAL A 649 -8.81 34.25 -6.31
CA VAL A 649 -9.48 33.27 -5.43
C VAL A 649 -10.37 32.38 -6.29
N LEU A 650 -10.09 31.08 -6.31
CA LEU A 650 -10.78 30.13 -7.17
C LEU A 650 -12.06 29.63 -6.50
N VAL A 651 -13.18 29.69 -7.22
CA VAL A 651 -14.51 29.25 -6.76
C VAL A 651 -15.21 28.36 -7.78
#